data_AF-A0A1Z9X589-F1
#
_entry.id   AF-A0A1Z9X589-F1
#
_cell.length_a   1.000
_cell.length_b   1.000
_cell.length_c   1.000
_cell.angle_alpha   90.00
_cell.angle_beta   90.00
_cell.angle_gamma   90.00
#
_symmetry.space_group_name_H-M   'P 1'
#
loop_
_entity.id
_entity.type
_entity.pdbx_description
1 polymer ?
#
loop_
_entity_poly.entity_id
_entity_poly.type
_entity_poly.pdbx_seq_one_letter_code
_entity_poly.pdbx_strand_id
1 'polypeptide(L)'
;MDGRLNAHVLFSEEVPEQVLNDFKAELKIGFINRPLSNYSLIQLARQVGVDKLNKHNFEKAGVDNDEQTALLAGSTIAEITCESYKKALKDVPENMALGFMPFDTNDGLSDVKWQEHYTYVLELFEASPIFETRNPDLCAAFNGEVTEGNKDWIENFQFALGNTPRLAVSGSDAHQFAGVAGDNNRRGYGNFPSGKVTWIKAEPSFSGLQQAIKEPAKRSFIGSKPPKLSVYEANRSQFIDSIDIVRNPVARDEKVEWLDGTSIKLNMDLVAVIGNKGSGKSALADITALLGNSKQSHHFSFLKKDRFRGRNGEPAKYFDATLTWADEQATTLNLAENSASDSVELVKYIPQGHFEELCNAHVSGKSDAFEQELRSVIFSHADDGTRLGALDFDQLVEAQENTVREKLSHTRASLMSLNREISEKESQQEPEVKSSILKKIKHKQHLLEELEKVKPSEVDKPTDELSPEQNEIAEKLDQLSEKIKSLTEKKLSNSDSLTKVSSKLKATKNLKERIELLKRDFDSFAQSAESDAQLLGIKLNDVAKLTLSSDKLDKIENELTQEMIDIQSVSQTIDDEIETLKKNQQDLTNQLNAPLQKYQKYNEELSAWQSKVAEEKGSKEDPSSLEGLKARLEQLNNLPQ
;
A
#
# COMPACT_ATOMS: atom_id res chain seq x y z
N MET A 1 -41.78 -50.96 -3.18
CA MET A 1 -40.46 -50.35 -2.94
C MET A 1 -39.47 -51.48 -3.04
N ASP A 2 -38.70 -51.47 -4.12
CA ASP A 2 -37.75 -52.55 -4.39
C ASP A 2 -36.41 -52.14 -3.78
N GLY A 3 -36.03 -52.76 -2.67
CA GLY A 3 -34.73 -52.56 -2.04
C GLY A 3 -34.78 -52.61 -0.51
N ARG A 4 -33.74 -53.21 0.08
CA ARG A 4 -33.41 -53.07 1.50
C ARG A 4 -32.60 -51.79 1.64
N LEU A 5 -32.83 -51.03 2.71
CA LEU A 5 -31.96 -49.91 3.09
C LEU A 5 -31.23 -50.22 4.39
N ASN A 6 -29.98 -49.79 4.47
CA ASN A 6 -29.23 -49.78 5.72
C ASN A 6 -29.52 -48.49 6.49
N ALA A 7 -29.72 -48.62 7.80
CA ALA A 7 -29.92 -47.50 8.70
C ALA A 7 -29.26 -47.80 10.04
N HIS A 8 -28.66 -46.77 10.62
CA HIS A 8 -27.95 -46.83 11.89
C HIS A 8 -28.53 -45.79 12.85
N VAL A 9 -28.36 -46.04 14.14
CA VAL A 9 -28.61 -45.06 15.19
C VAL A 9 -27.39 -45.00 16.09
N LEU A 10 -26.88 -43.79 16.27
CA LEU A 10 -25.80 -43.49 17.21
C LEU A 10 -26.42 -42.95 18.49
N PHE A 11 -26.07 -43.51 19.64
CA PHE A 11 -26.56 -43.12 20.94
C PHE A 11 -25.49 -42.37 21.73
N SER A 12 -25.89 -41.38 22.52
CA SER A 12 -25.02 -40.77 23.53
C SER A 12 -24.56 -41.80 24.56
N GLU A 13 -23.33 -41.64 25.03
CA GLU A 13 -22.78 -42.38 26.17
C GLU A 13 -23.58 -42.18 27.47
N GLU A 14 -24.41 -41.13 27.53
CA GLU A 14 -25.24 -40.78 28.69
C GLU A 14 -26.66 -41.38 28.63
N VAL A 15 -27.00 -42.12 27.55
CA VAL A 15 -28.36 -42.67 27.38
C VAL A 15 -28.66 -43.72 28.46
N PRO A 16 -29.76 -43.58 29.22
CA PRO A 16 -30.17 -44.60 30.19
C PRO A 16 -30.53 -45.92 29.52
N GLU A 17 -30.20 -47.04 30.17
CA GLU A 17 -30.49 -48.39 29.66
C GLU A 17 -31.99 -48.61 29.33
N GLN A 18 -32.89 -48.03 30.14
CA GLN A 18 -34.33 -48.12 29.89
C GLN A 18 -34.72 -47.49 28.54
N VAL A 19 -34.10 -46.36 28.16
CA VAL A 19 -34.37 -45.69 26.88
C VAL A 19 -33.93 -46.56 25.70
N LEU A 20 -32.81 -47.29 25.83
CA LEU A 20 -32.37 -48.25 24.81
C LEU A 20 -33.35 -49.42 24.66
N ASN A 21 -33.90 -49.90 25.78
CA ASN A 21 -34.92 -50.95 25.78
C ASN A 21 -36.23 -50.46 25.14
N ASP A 22 -36.66 -49.24 25.46
CA ASP A 22 -37.86 -48.61 24.87
C ASP A 22 -37.68 -48.42 23.36
N PHE A 23 -36.53 -47.91 22.93
CA PHE A 23 -36.16 -47.80 21.52
C PHE A 23 -36.28 -49.16 20.81
N LYS A 24 -35.67 -50.22 21.38
CA LYS A 24 -35.72 -51.58 20.82
C LYS A 24 -37.15 -52.12 20.76
N ALA A 25 -37.95 -51.89 21.80
CA ALA A 25 -39.33 -52.38 21.89
C ALA A 25 -40.27 -51.71 20.86
N GLU A 26 -39.98 -50.46 20.48
CA GLU A 26 -40.76 -49.74 19.48
C GLU A 26 -40.50 -50.25 18.05
N LEU A 27 -39.31 -50.79 17.76
CA LEU A 27 -38.97 -51.36 16.46
C LEU A 27 -39.86 -52.57 16.11
N LYS A 28 -40.34 -52.63 14.87
CA LYS A 28 -41.20 -53.73 14.38
C LYS A 28 -40.56 -54.47 13.22
N ILE A 29 -40.57 -55.81 13.30
CA ILE A 29 -40.14 -56.70 12.21
C ILE A 29 -41.23 -56.70 11.14
N GLY A 30 -40.88 -56.32 9.90
CA GLY A 30 -41.83 -56.10 8.82
C GLY A 30 -42.66 -57.33 8.45
N PHE A 31 -42.02 -58.50 8.29
CA PHE A 31 -42.69 -59.71 7.80
C PHE A 31 -43.77 -60.24 8.76
N ILE A 32 -43.52 -60.22 10.08
CA ILE A 32 -44.46 -60.73 11.09
C ILE A 32 -45.23 -59.60 11.80
N ASN A 33 -44.90 -58.34 11.53
CA ASN A 33 -45.45 -57.14 12.18
C ASN A 33 -45.48 -57.23 13.73
N ARG A 34 -44.36 -57.66 14.34
CA ARG A 34 -44.21 -57.77 15.80
C ARG A 34 -43.05 -56.91 16.31
N PRO A 35 -43.12 -56.42 17.56
CA PRO A 35 -42.00 -55.78 18.23
C PRO A 35 -40.72 -56.62 18.16
N LEU A 36 -39.57 -55.96 18.01
CA LEU A 36 -38.27 -56.61 17.95
C LEU A 36 -37.94 -57.25 19.30
N SER A 37 -37.87 -58.58 19.30
CA SER A 37 -37.50 -59.38 20.47
C SER A 37 -36.85 -60.68 20.00
N ASN A 38 -36.10 -61.35 20.89
CA ASN A 38 -35.50 -62.65 20.56
C ASN A 38 -36.58 -63.65 20.11
N TYR A 39 -37.74 -63.66 20.80
CA TYR A 39 -38.88 -64.47 20.42
C TYR A 39 -39.38 -64.16 19.00
N SER A 40 -39.54 -62.87 18.68
CA SER A 40 -39.98 -62.43 17.35
C SER A 40 -38.99 -62.83 16.25
N LEU A 41 -37.68 -62.76 16.53
CA LEU A 41 -36.62 -63.16 15.58
C LEU A 41 -36.63 -64.67 15.32
N ILE A 42 -36.76 -65.48 16.37
CA ILE A 42 -36.90 -66.94 16.25
C ILE A 42 -38.17 -67.29 15.46
N GLN A 43 -39.28 -66.62 15.76
CA GLN A 43 -40.55 -66.82 15.06
C GLN A 43 -40.41 -66.49 13.57
N LEU A 44 -39.76 -65.37 13.23
CA LEU A 44 -39.46 -65.00 11.84
C LEU A 44 -38.69 -66.11 11.13
N ALA A 45 -37.57 -66.56 11.70
CA ALA A 45 -36.71 -67.59 11.10
C ALA A 45 -37.48 -68.89 10.80
N ARG A 46 -38.40 -69.28 11.69
CA ARG A 46 -39.24 -70.47 11.52
C ARG A 46 -40.37 -70.29 10.51
N GLN A 47 -40.77 -69.06 10.19
CA GLN A 47 -41.85 -68.78 9.24
C GLN A 47 -41.37 -68.48 7.82
N VAL A 48 -40.13 -68.04 7.63
CA VAL A 48 -39.59 -67.74 6.30
C VAL A 48 -39.37 -69.00 5.46
N GLY A 49 -39.42 -68.80 4.13
CA GLY A 49 -39.17 -69.85 3.13
C GLY A 49 -37.74 -70.40 3.19
N VAL A 50 -37.60 -71.67 2.78
CA VAL A 50 -36.31 -72.40 2.75
C VAL A 50 -35.31 -71.72 1.82
N ASP A 51 -35.78 -71.11 0.74
CA ASP A 51 -34.99 -70.34 -0.23
C ASP A 51 -34.29 -69.12 0.42
N LYS A 52 -35.01 -68.34 1.24
CA LYS A 52 -34.44 -67.21 1.97
C LYS A 52 -33.41 -67.67 3.00
N LEU A 53 -33.67 -68.77 3.72
CA LEU A 53 -32.72 -69.33 4.69
C LEU A 53 -31.44 -69.83 4.00
N ASN A 54 -31.58 -70.57 2.90
CA ASN A 54 -30.45 -71.09 2.13
C ASN A 54 -29.57 -69.95 1.56
N LYS A 55 -30.18 -68.84 1.11
CA LYS A 55 -29.44 -67.65 0.65
C LYS A 55 -28.49 -67.09 1.71
N HIS A 56 -28.82 -67.25 2.99
CA HIS A 56 -28.02 -66.79 4.12
C HIS A 56 -27.28 -67.94 4.83
N ASN A 57 -27.11 -69.09 4.18
CA ASN A 57 -26.40 -70.28 4.69
C ASN A 57 -27.03 -70.91 5.95
N PHE A 58 -28.36 -70.89 6.07
CA PHE A 58 -29.09 -71.59 7.13
C PHE A 58 -29.93 -72.76 6.60
N GLU A 59 -29.84 -73.91 7.26
CA GLU A 59 -30.68 -75.08 6.95
C GLU A 59 -31.99 -75.05 7.75
N LYS A 60 -33.12 -75.32 7.08
CA LYS A 60 -34.46 -75.28 7.70
C LYS A 60 -34.59 -76.20 8.91
N ALA A 61 -34.06 -77.42 8.81
CA ALA A 61 -34.10 -78.39 9.92
C ALA A 61 -33.31 -77.90 11.14
N GLY A 62 -32.21 -77.18 10.94
CA GLY A 62 -31.44 -76.57 12.04
C GLY A 62 -32.22 -75.45 12.72
N VAL A 63 -32.82 -74.55 11.93
CA VAL A 63 -33.64 -73.43 12.43
C VAL A 63 -34.88 -73.92 13.21
N ASP A 64 -35.53 -75.00 12.76
CA ASP A 64 -36.74 -75.47 13.43
C ASP A 64 -36.42 -76.19 14.75
N ASN A 65 -35.29 -76.90 14.83
CA ASN A 65 -34.94 -77.73 15.98
C ASN A 65 -34.03 -77.05 17.02
N ASP A 66 -33.24 -76.05 16.64
CA ASP A 66 -32.33 -75.34 17.55
C ASP A 66 -32.68 -73.85 17.66
N GLU A 67 -32.91 -73.41 18.89
CA GLU A 67 -33.30 -72.03 19.19
C GLU A 67 -32.17 -71.04 18.93
N GLN A 68 -30.91 -71.41 19.18
CA GLN A 68 -29.77 -70.52 18.94
C GLN A 68 -29.56 -70.28 17.45
N THR A 69 -29.63 -71.35 16.65
CA THR A 69 -29.59 -71.27 15.19
C THR A 69 -30.77 -70.45 14.66
N ALA A 70 -31.97 -70.61 15.21
CA ALA A 70 -33.14 -69.82 14.83
C ALA A 70 -32.97 -68.33 15.16
N LEU A 71 -32.42 -68.01 16.34
CA LEU A 71 -32.16 -66.62 16.74
C LEU A 71 -31.11 -65.98 15.84
N LEU A 72 -30.04 -66.70 15.50
CA LEU A 72 -28.99 -66.21 14.60
C LEU A 72 -29.54 -65.99 13.17
N ALA A 73 -30.30 -66.96 12.65
CA ALA A 73 -30.96 -66.84 11.35
C ALA A 73 -31.93 -65.65 11.33
N GLY A 74 -32.77 -65.52 12.36
CA GLY A 74 -33.71 -64.42 12.53
C GLY A 74 -33.01 -63.06 12.59
N SER A 75 -31.93 -62.95 13.36
CA SER A 75 -31.11 -61.74 13.47
C SER A 75 -30.44 -61.36 12.15
N THR A 76 -30.12 -62.34 11.30
CA THR A 76 -29.46 -62.12 10.01
C THR A 76 -30.42 -61.62 8.92
N ILE A 77 -31.69 -62.04 8.97
CA ILE A 77 -32.67 -61.78 7.90
C ILE A 77 -33.76 -60.76 8.29
N ALA A 78 -33.83 -60.36 9.56
CA ALA A 78 -34.86 -59.45 10.03
C ALA A 78 -34.74 -58.08 9.36
N GLU A 79 -35.88 -57.62 8.84
CA GLU A 79 -36.05 -56.30 8.26
C GLU A 79 -37.02 -55.52 9.15
N ILE A 80 -36.63 -54.31 9.55
CA ILE A 80 -37.44 -53.43 10.39
C ILE A 80 -38.25 -52.48 9.51
N THR A 81 -39.49 -52.19 9.91
CA THR A 81 -40.31 -51.22 9.17
C THR A 81 -39.76 -49.80 9.32
N CYS A 82 -39.71 -49.03 8.23
CA CYS A 82 -39.27 -47.63 8.27
C CYS A 82 -40.06 -46.76 9.27
N GLU A 83 -41.38 -46.96 9.39
CA GLU A 83 -42.21 -46.20 10.32
C GLU A 83 -41.80 -46.40 11.79
N SER A 84 -41.56 -47.64 12.21
CA SER A 84 -41.11 -47.92 13.58
C SER A 84 -39.69 -47.41 13.85
N TYR A 85 -38.79 -47.45 12.86
CA TYR A 85 -37.46 -46.84 12.98
C TYR A 85 -37.54 -45.33 13.25
N LYS A 86 -38.27 -44.59 12.40
CA LYS A 86 -38.42 -43.13 12.54
C LYS A 86 -39.08 -42.76 13.86
N LYS A 87 -40.12 -43.51 14.25
CA LYS A 87 -40.82 -43.29 15.52
C LYS A 87 -39.89 -43.56 16.71
N ALA A 88 -39.23 -44.71 16.74
CA ALA A 88 -38.30 -45.07 17.80
C ALA A 88 -37.19 -44.02 17.96
N LEU A 89 -36.63 -43.52 16.85
CA LEU A 89 -35.60 -42.48 16.87
C LEU A 89 -36.12 -41.17 17.48
N LYS A 90 -37.32 -40.74 17.10
CA LYS A 90 -37.95 -39.50 17.58
C LYS A 90 -38.36 -39.58 19.05
N ASP A 91 -38.70 -40.76 19.54
CA ASP A 91 -39.13 -40.98 20.92
C ASP A 91 -37.95 -41.01 21.92
N VAL A 92 -36.70 -41.05 21.44
CA VAL A 92 -35.51 -40.88 22.29
C VAL A 92 -35.44 -39.43 22.80
N PRO A 93 -35.42 -39.20 24.13
CA PRO A 93 -35.42 -37.86 24.69
C PRO A 93 -34.13 -37.10 24.40
N GLU A 94 -34.21 -35.77 24.52
CA GLU A 94 -33.06 -34.85 24.58
C GLU A 94 -32.07 -34.94 23.39
N ASN A 95 -32.53 -35.43 22.23
CA ASN A 95 -31.70 -35.67 21.04
C ASN A 95 -30.48 -36.58 21.33
N MET A 96 -30.64 -37.52 22.26
CA MET A 96 -29.58 -38.47 22.63
C MET A 96 -29.40 -39.62 21.63
N ALA A 97 -30.13 -39.59 20.51
CA ALA A 97 -29.94 -40.50 19.38
C ALA A 97 -29.85 -39.72 18.06
N LEU A 98 -29.00 -40.18 17.16
CA LEU A 98 -28.78 -39.61 15.84
C LEU A 98 -28.96 -40.67 14.76
N GLY A 99 -29.80 -40.39 13.77
CA GLY A 99 -29.93 -41.21 12.57
C GLY A 99 -28.69 -41.09 11.67
N PHE A 100 -28.25 -42.23 11.14
CA PHE A 100 -27.14 -42.30 10.19
C PHE A 100 -27.51 -43.29 9.07
N MET A 101 -27.38 -42.87 7.81
CA MET A 101 -27.72 -43.71 6.66
C MET A 101 -26.68 -43.65 5.54
N PRO A 102 -26.37 -44.78 4.90
CA PRO A 102 -25.73 -44.80 3.59
C PRO A 102 -26.55 -44.05 2.54
N PHE A 103 -25.90 -43.24 1.70
CA PHE A 103 -26.56 -42.56 0.58
C PHE A 103 -26.27 -43.25 -0.76
N ASP A 104 -25.05 -43.13 -1.29
CA ASP A 104 -24.58 -43.77 -2.53
C ASP A 104 -23.63 -44.95 -2.27
N THR A 105 -23.60 -45.42 -1.04
CA THR A 105 -22.86 -46.60 -0.58
C THR A 105 -23.82 -47.78 -0.37
N ASN A 106 -23.35 -48.90 0.19
CA ASN A 106 -24.06 -50.19 0.16
C ASN A 106 -25.47 -50.14 0.79
N ASP A 107 -26.49 -50.54 0.02
CA ASP A 107 -27.93 -50.44 0.34
C ASP A 107 -28.32 -49.03 0.82
N GLY A 108 -27.86 -48.02 0.08
CA GLY A 108 -28.03 -46.61 0.41
C GLY A 108 -29.30 -45.99 -0.19
N LEU A 109 -29.67 -44.82 0.33
CA LEU A 109 -30.91 -44.14 -0.04
C LEU A 109 -30.98 -43.75 -1.53
N SER A 110 -29.85 -43.62 -2.22
CA SER A 110 -29.81 -43.30 -3.66
C SER A 110 -30.31 -44.43 -4.56
N ASP A 111 -30.37 -45.68 -4.06
CA ASP A 111 -30.95 -46.82 -4.78
C ASP A 111 -32.49 -46.74 -4.86
N VAL A 112 -33.11 -45.90 -4.01
CA VAL A 112 -34.54 -45.63 -4.08
C VAL A 112 -34.84 -44.71 -5.26
N LYS A 113 -35.76 -45.15 -6.11
CA LYS A 113 -36.33 -44.29 -7.17
C LYS A 113 -37.14 -43.15 -6.57
N TRP A 114 -36.46 -42.07 -6.22
CA TRP A 114 -37.04 -40.93 -5.52
C TRP A 114 -38.19 -40.26 -6.30
N GLN A 115 -38.22 -40.36 -7.63
CA GLN A 115 -39.34 -39.86 -8.44
C GLN A 115 -40.64 -40.64 -8.20
N GLU A 116 -40.53 -41.93 -7.86
CA GLU A 116 -41.66 -42.80 -7.55
C GLU A 116 -42.01 -42.76 -6.04
N HIS A 117 -41.04 -42.44 -5.19
CA HIS A 117 -41.14 -42.51 -3.72
C HIS A 117 -40.69 -41.20 -3.04
N TYR A 118 -41.16 -40.06 -3.55
CA TYR A 118 -40.68 -38.72 -3.15
C TYR A 118 -40.83 -38.44 -1.64
N THR A 119 -42.04 -38.59 -1.09
CA THR A 119 -42.31 -38.36 0.33
C THR A 119 -41.46 -39.25 1.23
N TYR A 120 -41.26 -40.51 0.84
CA TYR A 120 -40.47 -41.46 1.61
C TYR A 120 -39.00 -41.05 1.73
N VAL A 121 -38.39 -40.58 0.64
CA VAL A 121 -37.00 -40.11 0.64
C VAL A 121 -36.85 -38.87 1.50
N LEU A 122 -37.80 -37.92 1.41
CA LEU A 122 -37.77 -36.70 2.23
C LEU A 122 -37.90 -37.00 3.73
N GLU A 123 -38.76 -37.93 4.13
CA GLU A 123 -38.89 -38.33 5.53
C GLU A 123 -37.59 -38.95 6.09
N LEU A 124 -36.82 -39.65 5.27
CA LEU A 124 -35.53 -40.21 5.66
C LEU A 124 -34.41 -39.15 5.70
N PHE A 125 -34.46 -38.16 4.81
CA PHE A 125 -33.63 -36.96 4.90
C PHE A 125 -33.88 -36.15 6.16
N GLU A 126 -35.13 -36.09 6.63
CA GLU A 126 -35.48 -35.45 7.90
C GLU A 126 -35.00 -36.27 9.09
N ALA A 127 -35.17 -37.60 9.06
CA ALA A 127 -34.82 -38.48 10.17
C ALA A 127 -33.31 -38.61 10.41
N SER A 128 -32.48 -38.48 9.37
CA SER A 128 -31.03 -38.71 9.48
C SER A 128 -30.21 -37.43 9.30
N PRO A 129 -29.49 -36.98 10.35
CA PRO A 129 -28.53 -35.87 10.23
C PRO A 129 -27.21 -36.24 9.55
N ILE A 130 -26.90 -37.54 9.42
CA ILE A 130 -25.61 -38.04 8.90
C ILE A 130 -25.85 -38.95 7.69
N PHE A 131 -25.10 -38.72 6.62
CA PHE A 131 -25.13 -39.55 5.41
C PHE A 131 -23.75 -40.07 5.00
N GLU A 132 -23.65 -41.36 4.67
CA GLU A 132 -22.41 -41.92 4.12
C GLU A 132 -22.34 -41.73 2.61
N THR A 133 -21.30 -41.04 2.16
CA THR A 133 -20.96 -40.94 0.74
C THR A 133 -19.45 -40.82 0.55
N ARG A 134 -18.97 -41.35 -0.59
CA ARG A 134 -17.55 -41.27 -0.99
C ARG A 134 -17.32 -40.34 -2.18
N ASN A 135 -18.41 -39.81 -2.76
CA ASN A 135 -18.39 -38.93 -3.90
C ASN A 135 -18.18 -37.47 -3.45
N PRO A 136 -17.10 -36.79 -3.86
CA PRO A 136 -16.80 -35.41 -3.45
C PRO A 136 -17.93 -34.41 -3.70
N ASP A 137 -18.63 -34.52 -4.83
CA ASP A 137 -19.70 -33.58 -5.20
C ASP A 137 -20.95 -33.77 -4.34
N LEU A 138 -21.26 -35.01 -3.96
CA LEU A 138 -22.32 -35.34 -3.01
C LEU A 138 -21.93 -34.95 -1.59
N CYS A 139 -20.68 -35.18 -1.17
CA CYS A 139 -20.18 -34.70 0.12
C CYS A 139 -20.35 -33.19 0.25
N ALA A 140 -19.90 -32.44 -0.76
CA ALA A 140 -20.06 -30.99 -0.81
C ALA A 140 -21.54 -30.59 -0.82
N ALA A 141 -22.37 -31.29 -1.59
CA ALA A 141 -23.80 -31.01 -1.64
C ALA A 141 -24.50 -31.26 -0.31
N PHE A 142 -24.17 -32.31 0.44
CA PHE A 142 -24.70 -32.52 1.81
C PHE A 142 -24.22 -31.42 2.77
N ASN A 143 -22.96 -31.01 2.66
CA ASN A 143 -22.37 -29.94 3.46
C ASN A 143 -22.91 -28.54 3.11
N GLY A 144 -23.61 -28.38 1.97
CA GLY A 144 -24.10 -27.11 1.46
C GLY A 144 -23.04 -26.28 0.71
N GLU A 145 -22.02 -26.93 0.17
CA GLU A 145 -20.91 -26.32 -0.58
C GLU A 145 -21.05 -26.56 -2.08
N VAL A 146 -20.86 -25.49 -2.87
CA VAL A 146 -20.94 -25.55 -4.33
C VAL A 146 -19.60 -26.01 -4.92
N THR A 147 -19.66 -26.96 -5.86
CA THR A 147 -18.55 -27.44 -6.68
C THR A 147 -18.92 -27.34 -8.16
N GLU A 148 -17.92 -27.44 -9.04
CA GLU A 148 -18.18 -27.50 -10.49
C GLU A 148 -19.08 -28.68 -10.89
N GLY A 149 -19.01 -29.79 -10.15
CA GLY A 149 -19.82 -30.99 -10.42
C GLY A 149 -21.24 -30.95 -9.84
N ASN A 150 -21.52 -30.07 -8.87
CA ASN A 150 -22.83 -29.99 -8.21
C ASN A 150 -23.65 -28.71 -8.46
N LYS A 151 -23.03 -27.66 -9.02
CA LYS A 151 -23.65 -26.34 -9.21
C LYS A 151 -25.03 -26.37 -9.88
N ASP A 152 -25.26 -27.31 -10.80
CA ASP A 152 -26.51 -27.39 -11.57
C ASP A 152 -27.67 -28.04 -10.80
N TRP A 153 -27.41 -28.74 -9.70
CA TRP A 153 -28.43 -29.51 -8.97
C TRP A 153 -28.44 -29.32 -7.44
N ILE A 154 -27.42 -28.68 -6.86
CA ILE A 154 -27.29 -28.50 -5.41
C ILE A 154 -28.45 -27.72 -4.79
N GLU A 155 -29.01 -26.71 -5.47
CA GLU A 155 -30.14 -25.93 -4.94
C GLU A 155 -31.37 -26.82 -4.68
N ASN A 156 -31.71 -27.68 -5.65
CA ASN A 156 -32.81 -28.63 -5.51
C ASN A 156 -32.51 -29.69 -4.43
N PHE A 157 -31.25 -30.12 -4.34
CA PHE A 157 -30.82 -31.08 -3.33
C PHE A 157 -30.92 -30.52 -1.91
N GLN A 158 -30.44 -29.29 -1.68
CA GLN A 158 -30.57 -28.59 -0.40
C GLN A 158 -32.03 -28.31 -0.05
N PHE A 159 -32.86 -27.94 -1.03
CA PHE A 159 -34.29 -27.81 -0.82
C PHE A 159 -34.94 -29.11 -0.32
N ALA A 160 -34.55 -30.27 -0.89
CA ALA A 160 -35.01 -31.57 -0.43
C ALA A 160 -34.54 -31.91 1.00
N LEU A 161 -33.41 -31.37 1.46
CA LEU A 161 -32.93 -31.48 2.85
C LEU A 161 -33.59 -30.49 3.82
N GLY A 162 -34.57 -29.69 3.35
CA GLY A 162 -35.19 -28.62 4.13
C GLY A 162 -34.24 -27.45 4.38
N ASN A 163 -33.34 -27.16 3.42
CA ASN A 163 -32.28 -26.14 3.51
C ASN A 163 -31.41 -26.27 4.76
N THR A 164 -31.28 -27.50 5.26
CA THR A 164 -30.44 -27.81 6.42
C THR A 164 -29.36 -28.77 5.95
N PRO A 165 -28.08 -28.34 5.94
CA PRO A 165 -26.97 -29.23 5.62
C PRO A 165 -26.95 -30.49 6.49
N ARG A 166 -26.31 -31.54 5.99
CA ARG A 166 -26.15 -32.83 6.66
C ARG A 166 -24.67 -33.19 6.72
N LEU A 167 -24.29 -33.93 7.75
CA LEU A 167 -22.91 -34.37 7.92
C LEU A 167 -22.62 -35.51 6.94
N ALA A 168 -21.82 -35.23 5.91
CA ALA A 168 -21.27 -36.28 5.06
C ALA A 168 -20.11 -36.99 5.77
N VAL A 169 -20.13 -38.33 5.75
CA VAL A 169 -19.09 -39.20 6.30
C VAL A 169 -18.74 -40.32 5.31
N SER A 170 -17.62 -40.98 5.56
CA SER A 170 -17.11 -42.16 4.85
C SER A 170 -16.48 -43.10 5.88
N GLY A 171 -17.03 -44.31 6.00
CA GLY A 171 -16.60 -45.28 7.00
C GLY A 171 -15.33 -46.05 6.62
N SER A 172 -14.68 -46.65 7.62
CA SER A 172 -13.67 -47.69 7.38
C SER A 172 -14.35 -48.98 7.00
N ASP A 173 -13.80 -49.70 6.01
CA ASP A 173 -14.34 -50.99 5.56
C ASP A 173 -13.85 -52.13 6.47
N ALA A 174 -14.12 -52.03 7.76
CA ALA A 174 -13.61 -52.92 8.80
C ALA A 174 -14.59 -54.08 9.05
N HIS A 175 -14.10 -55.32 9.01
CA HIS A 175 -14.88 -56.53 9.31
C HIS A 175 -14.46 -57.20 10.62
N GLN A 176 -13.36 -56.73 11.22
CA GLN A 176 -12.84 -57.20 12.50
C GLN A 176 -12.00 -56.10 13.15
N PHE A 177 -11.66 -56.24 14.42
CA PHE A 177 -10.89 -55.23 15.14
C PHE A 177 -9.46 -55.10 14.60
N ALA A 178 -8.71 -56.20 14.61
CA ALA A 178 -7.38 -56.31 14.03
C ALA A 178 -7.46 -56.97 12.66
N GLY A 179 -7.02 -56.26 11.62
CA GLY A 179 -7.07 -56.75 10.24
C GLY A 179 -5.97 -57.75 9.88
N VAL A 180 -6.15 -58.47 8.78
CA VAL A 180 -5.09 -59.23 8.11
C VAL A 180 -4.63 -58.43 6.88
N ALA A 181 -3.35 -58.12 6.80
CA ALA A 181 -2.79 -57.35 5.69
C ALA A 181 -3.04 -58.07 4.35
N GLY A 182 -3.62 -57.35 3.37
CA GLY A 182 -3.92 -57.89 2.04
C GLY A 182 -5.22 -58.69 1.92
N ASP A 183 -5.97 -58.91 3.01
CA ASP A 183 -7.24 -59.64 2.96
C ASP A 183 -8.45 -58.69 3.05
N ASN A 184 -9.20 -58.57 1.95
CA ASN A 184 -10.36 -57.70 1.86
C ASN A 184 -11.54 -58.16 2.72
N ASN A 185 -11.63 -59.45 3.05
CA ASN A 185 -12.70 -59.97 3.90
C ASN A 185 -12.37 -59.85 5.39
N ARG A 186 -11.12 -59.51 5.71
CA ARG A 186 -10.56 -59.49 7.07
C ARG A 186 -9.89 -58.16 7.37
N ARG A 187 -10.49 -57.06 6.93
CA ARG A 187 -10.00 -55.69 7.18
C ARG A 187 -10.22 -55.27 8.64
N GLY A 188 -9.24 -54.51 9.16
CA GLY A 188 -9.25 -53.96 10.52
C GLY A 188 -9.82 -52.55 10.58
N TYR A 189 -10.13 -52.06 11.79
CA TYR A 189 -10.46 -50.63 12.00
C TYR A 189 -9.34 -49.72 11.48
N GLY A 190 -9.73 -48.59 10.88
CA GLY A 190 -8.80 -47.62 10.31
C GLY A 190 -8.26 -47.99 8.92
N ASN A 191 -8.72 -49.09 8.31
CA ASN A 191 -8.42 -49.40 6.92
C ASN A 191 -9.39 -48.66 5.99
N PHE A 192 -8.86 -47.76 5.15
CA PHE A 192 -9.62 -46.96 4.19
C PHE A 192 -9.08 -47.20 2.76
N PRO A 193 -9.53 -48.26 2.08
CA PRO A 193 -9.03 -48.64 0.74
C PRO A 193 -9.20 -47.55 -0.31
N SER A 194 -10.24 -46.71 -0.17
CA SER A 194 -10.52 -45.59 -1.06
C SER A 194 -9.70 -44.33 -0.75
N GLY A 195 -8.95 -44.30 0.36
CA GLY A 195 -8.30 -43.09 0.87
C GLY A 195 -9.28 -41.99 1.33
N LYS A 196 -10.59 -42.28 1.37
CA LYS A 196 -11.64 -41.35 1.78
C LYS A 196 -11.87 -41.46 3.29
N VAL A 197 -10.89 -40.99 4.06
CA VAL A 197 -10.98 -40.95 5.52
C VAL A 197 -11.87 -39.78 5.94
N THR A 198 -12.76 -39.99 6.90
CA THR A 198 -13.52 -38.90 7.51
C THR A 198 -12.71 -38.25 8.63
N TRP A 199 -12.55 -36.94 8.54
CA TRP A 199 -11.96 -36.11 9.57
C TRP A 199 -13.05 -35.22 10.16
N ILE A 200 -13.32 -35.36 11.45
CA ILE A 200 -14.30 -34.54 12.17
C ILE A 200 -13.56 -33.59 13.10
N LYS A 201 -13.77 -32.27 12.92
CA LYS A 201 -13.25 -31.21 13.77
C LYS A 201 -14.18 -31.00 14.97
N ALA A 202 -14.07 -31.89 15.94
CA ALA A 202 -14.76 -31.82 17.22
C ALA A 202 -14.02 -32.62 18.29
N GLU A 203 -14.43 -32.45 19.55
CA GLU A 203 -14.08 -33.43 20.58
C GLU A 203 -14.72 -34.79 20.24
N PRO A 204 -14.05 -35.91 20.53
CA PRO A 204 -14.55 -37.25 20.25
C PRO A 204 -15.63 -37.69 21.26
N SER A 205 -16.69 -36.88 21.37
CA SER A 205 -17.86 -37.06 22.24
C SER A 205 -19.15 -36.94 21.43
N PHE A 206 -20.27 -37.40 21.98
CA PHE A 206 -21.56 -37.26 21.30
C PHE A 206 -21.94 -35.78 21.08
N SER A 207 -21.67 -34.91 22.05
CA SER A 207 -21.90 -33.46 21.93
C SER A 207 -21.00 -32.83 20.86
N GLY A 208 -19.75 -33.29 20.73
CA GLY A 208 -18.85 -32.89 19.66
C GLY A 208 -19.39 -33.28 18.28
N LEU A 209 -19.94 -34.49 18.13
CA LEU A 209 -20.59 -34.93 16.90
C LEU A 209 -21.85 -34.11 16.58
N GLN A 210 -22.70 -33.82 17.58
CA GLN A 210 -23.84 -32.92 17.41
C GLN A 210 -23.40 -31.52 16.91
N GLN A 211 -22.27 -31.02 17.39
CA GLN A 211 -21.72 -29.76 16.90
C GLN A 211 -21.21 -29.87 15.46
N ALA A 212 -20.60 -30.99 15.08
CA ALA A 212 -20.18 -31.26 13.70
C ALA A 212 -21.38 -31.25 12.73
N ILE A 213 -22.51 -31.82 13.14
CA ILE A 213 -23.76 -31.84 12.36
C ILE A 213 -24.31 -30.43 12.11
N LYS A 214 -24.16 -29.51 13.06
CA LYS A 214 -24.65 -28.12 12.90
C LYS A 214 -23.84 -27.31 11.89
N GLU A 215 -22.56 -27.64 11.70
CA GLU A 215 -21.62 -26.89 10.86
C GLU A 215 -20.78 -27.82 9.97
N PRO A 216 -21.41 -28.68 9.14
CA PRO A 216 -20.73 -29.81 8.51
C PRO A 216 -19.64 -29.37 7.53
N ALA A 217 -19.89 -28.32 6.74
CA ALA A 217 -18.88 -27.73 5.84
C ALA A 217 -17.58 -27.31 6.55
N LYS A 218 -17.67 -26.81 7.79
CA LYS A 218 -16.50 -26.33 8.55
C LYS A 218 -15.85 -27.43 9.40
N ARG A 219 -16.53 -28.56 9.57
CA ARG A 219 -16.17 -29.58 10.57
C ARG A 219 -16.03 -30.99 10.03
N SER A 220 -16.39 -31.25 8.78
CA SER A 220 -16.15 -32.53 8.12
C SER A 220 -15.23 -32.35 6.94
N PHE A 221 -14.27 -33.25 6.80
CA PHE A 221 -13.43 -33.36 5.62
C PHE A 221 -13.27 -34.82 5.24
N ILE A 222 -13.48 -35.16 3.97
CA ILE A 222 -13.33 -36.53 3.47
C ILE A 222 -12.14 -36.59 2.50
N GLY A 223 -11.08 -37.29 2.91
CA GLY A 223 -9.85 -37.41 2.14
C GLY A 223 -8.68 -37.89 2.98
N SER A 224 -7.46 -37.86 2.43
CA SER A 224 -6.28 -38.35 3.12
C SER A 224 -5.88 -37.46 4.30
N LYS A 225 -5.89 -36.14 4.14
CA LYS A 225 -5.55 -35.17 5.18
C LYS A 225 -6.21 -33.81 4.91
N PRO A 226 -6.83 -33.15 5.92
CA PRO A 226 -7.31 -31.78 5.81
C PRO A 226 -6.19 -30.78 5.45
N PRO A 227 -6.44 -29.79 4.57
CA PRO A 227 -5.44 -28.79 4.19
C PRO A 227 -4.83 -28.05 5.37
N LYS A 228 -5.63 -27.68 6.38
CA LYS A 228 -5.17 -26.98 7.58
C LYS A 228 -4.14 -27.78 8.38
N LEU A 229 -4.29 -29.10 8.48
CA LEU A 229 -3.30 -29.94 9.17
C LEU A 229 -1.95 -29.95 8.43
N SER A 230 -1.97 -29.88 7.10
CA SER A 230 -0.75 -29.78 6.30
C SER A 230 -0.01 -28.46 6.56
N VAL A 231 -0.75 -27.36 6.68
CA VAL A 231 -0.18 -26.04 7.05
C VAL A 231 0.39 -26.06 8.47
N TYR A 232 -0.33 -26.67 9.42
CA TYR A 232 0.12 -26.81 10.80
C TYR A 232 1.42 -27.61 10.90
N GLU A 233 1.50 -28.77 10.25
CA GLU A 233 2.70 -29.62 10.25
C GLU A 233 3.91 -28.93 9.59
N ALA A 234 3.69 -28.16 8.52
CA ALA A 234 4.76 -27.44 7.83
C ALA A 234 5.28 -26.21 8.61
N ASN A 235 4.49 -25.65 9.53
CA ASN A 235 4.79 -24.39 10.21
C ASN A 235 4.70 -24.51 11.74
N ARG A 236 5.09 -25.65 12.33
CA ARG A 236 4.96 -25.93 13.77
C ARG A 236 5.56 -24.82 14.67
N SER A 237 6.61 -24.12 14.24
CA SER A 237 7.23 -23.02 14.99
C SER A 237 6.39 -21.74 15.07
N GLN A 238 5.26 -21.66 14.35
CA GLN A 238 4.35 -20.51 14.34
C GLN A 238 3.06 -20.76 15.14
N PHE A 239 2.86 -21.96 15.66
CA PHE A 239 1.67 -22.32 16.43
C PHE A 239 2.03 -22.51 17.90
N ILE A 240 1.26 -21.87 18.78
CA ILE A 240 1.39 -22.07 20.22
C ILE A 240 0.63 -23.36 20.58
N ASP A 241 1.29 -24.28 21.30
CA ASP A 241 0.70 -25.52 21.77
C ASP A 241 0.17 -25.40 23.20
N SER A 242 0.96 -24.85 24.12
CA SER A 242 0.55 -24.66 25.51
C SER A 242 1.08 -23.39 26.17
N ILE A 243 0.36 -22.96 27.20
CA ILE A 243 0.80 -21.95 28.15
C ILE A 243 0.70 -22.54 29.55
N ASP A 244 1.82 -22.54 30.26
CA ASP A 244 1.97 -23.09 31.60
C ASP A 244 2.45 -21.98 32.55
N ILE A 245 1.82 -21.82 33.71
CA ILE A 245 2.20 -20.85 34.73
C ILE A 245 2.38 -21.59 36.05
N VAL A 246 3.56 -21.47 36.62
CA VAL A 246 3.94 -22.12 37.86
C VAL A 246 4.48 -21.09 38.84
N ARG A 247 4.25 -21.34 40.12
CA ARG A 247 4.84 -20.55 41.19
C ARG A 247 6.34 -20.82 41.28
N ASN A 248 7.12 -19.76 41.34
CA ASN A 248 8.55 -19.83 41.56
C ASN A 248 8.84 -20.28 43.01
N PRO A 249 9.64 -21.34 43.23
CA PRO A 249 9.94 -21.88 44.56
C PRO A 249 10.64 -20.90 45.52
N VAL A 250 11.24 -19.83 45.00
CA VAL A 250 11.96 -18.81 45.80
C VAL A 250 10.98 -17.84 46.51
N ALA A 251 9.68 -17.90 46.18
CA ALA A 251 8.63 -17.06 46.76
C ALA A 251 8.34 -17.41 48.24
N ARG A 252 8.74 -16.53 49.17
CA ARG A 252 8.61 -16.72 50.64
C ARG A 252 7.19 -16.58 51.20
N ASP A 253 6.23 -16.09 50.41
CA ASP A 253 4.85 -15.84 50.88
C ASP A 253 3.92 -16.98 50.45
N GLU A 254 3.56 -17.86 51.38
CA GLU A 254 2.78 -19.09 51.14
C GLU A 254 1.34 -18.84 50.66
N LYS A 255 0.82 -17.61 50.69
CA LYS A 255 -0.62 -17.33 50.48
C LYS A 255 -1.03 -16.95 49.05
N VAL A 256 -0.12 -16.97 48.08
CA VAL A 256 -0.37 -16.43 46.73
C VAL A 256 -0.37 -17.56 45.69
N GLU A 257 -1.55 -18.15 45.43
CA GLU A 257 -1.76 -19.26 44.48
C GLU A 257 -2.50 -18.83 43.19
N TRP A 258 -2.79 -17.54 42.99
CA TRP A 258 -3.77 -17.07 41.98
C TRP A 258 -3.55 -17.52 40.52
N LEU A 259 -2.30 -17.77 40.11
CA LEU A 259 -1.95 -18.23 38.76
C LEU A 259 -1.23 -19.58 38.77
N ASP A 260 -0.96 -20.15 39.94
CA ASP A 260 -0.16 -21.37 40.06
C ASP A 260 -0.93 -22.59 39.53
N GLY A 261 -0.21 -23.51 38.90
CA GLY A 261 -0.80 -24.71 38.29
C GLY A 261 -1.68 -24.43 37.07
N THR A 262 -1.59 -23.25 36.46
CA THR A 262 -2.31 -22.98 35.21
C THR A 262 -1.62 -23.72 34.07
N SER A 263 -2.31 -24.66 33.42
CA SER A 263 -1.83 -25.33 32.22
C SER A 263 -2.95 -25.33 31.18
N ILE A 264 -2.73 -24.62 30.07
CA ILE A 264 -3.74 -24.43 29.02
C ILE A 264 -3.17 -24.91 27.70
N LYS A 265 -3.81 -25.92 27.09
CA LYS A 265 -3.57 -26.31 25.70
C LYS A 265 -4.39 -25.43 24.76
N LEU A 266 -3.77 -24.93 23.70
CA LEU A 266 -4.42 -24.08 22.71
C LEU A 266 -4.70 -24.86 21.43
N ASN A 267 -5.77 -24.50 20.73
CA ASN A 267 -6.05 -25.03 19.40
C ASN A 267 -5.22 -24.28 18.34
N MET A 268 -4.97 -24.93 17.20
CA MET A 268 -4.20 -24.41 16.07
C MET A 268 -4.86 -23.26 15.27
N ASP A 269 -5.98 -22.73 15.76
CA ASP A 269 -6.84 -21.77 15.06
C ASP A 269 -7.29 -20.69 16.06
N LEU A 270 -8.47 -20.10 15.85
CA LEU A 270 -9.06 -19.13 16.74
C LEU A 270 -9.37 -19.75 18.11
N VAL A 271 -8.71 -19.22 19.16
CA VAL A 271 -9.05 -19.45 20.56
C VAL A 271 -9.93 -18.30 21.04
N ALA A 272 -11.12 -18.59 21.55
CA ALA A 272 -11.96 -17.61 22.22
C ALA A 272 -11.90 -17.82 23.74
N VAL A 273 -11.28 -16.88 24.46
CA VAL A 273 -11.19 -16.93 25.93
C VAL A 273 -12.32 -16.11 26.56
N ILE A 274 -13.29 -16.79 27.17
CA ILE A 274 -14.48 -16.17 27.79
C ILE A 274 -14.42 -16.26 29.32
N GLY A 275 -15.11 -15.33 30.00
CA GLY A 275 -15.20 -15.36 31.46
C GLY A 275 -15.63 -14.02 32.06
N ASN A 276 -16.00 -14.02 33.34
CA ASN A 276 -16.45 -12.83 34.05
C ASN A 276 -15.32 -11.79 34.25
N LYS A 277 -15.68 -10.56 34.60
CA LYS A 277 -14.69 -9.53 34.96
C LYS A 277 -13.86 -10.02 36.16
N GLY A 278 -12.54 -9.92 36.04
CA GLY A 278 -11.60 -10.42 37.06
C GLY A 278 -11.17 -11.89 36.89
N SER A 279 -11.67 -12.62 35.90
CA SER A 279 -11.32 -14.03 35.66
C SER A 279 -9.91 -14.28 35.08
N GLY A 280 -9.04 -13.28 35.03
CA GLY A 280 -7.67 -13.44 34.51
C GLY A 280 -7.49 -13.40 32.99
N LYS A 281 -8.51 -13.12 32.16
CA LYS A 281 -8.37 -13.07 30.69
C LYS A 281 -7.25 -12.15 30.20
N SER A 282 -7.23 -10.91 30.70
CA SER A 282 -6.19 -9.92 30.36
C SER A 282 -4.81 -10.34 30.87
N ALA A 283 -4.75 -11.10 31.97
CA ALA A 283 -3.50 -11.66 32.47
C ALA A 283 -2.96 -12.70 31.48
N LEU A 284 -3.80 -13.64 31.04
CA LEU A 284 -3.40 -14.63 30.05
C LEU A 284 -2.91 -13.98 28.74
N ALA A 285 -3.61 -12.97 28.25
CA ALA A 285 -3.22 -12.24 27.04
C ALA A 285 -1.88 -11.52 27.19
N ASP A 286 -1.67 -10.77 28.28
CA ASP A 286 -0.40 -10.08 28.56
C ASP A 286 0.76 -11.08 28.75
N ILE A 287 0.53 -12.22 29.43
CA ILE A 287 1.54 -13.27 29.64
C ILE A 287 1.94 -13.91 28.30
N THR A 288 0.96 -14.22 27.45
CA THR A 288 1.21 -14.76 26.10
C THR A 288 2.02 -13.76 25.27
N ALA A 289 1.66 -12.48 25.32
CA ALA A 289 2.36 -11.41 24.62
C ALA A 289 3.79 -11.22 25.14
N LEU A 290 4.02 -11.35 26.46
CA LEU A 290 5.36 -11.28 27.05
C LEU A 290 6.24 -12.42 26.55
N LEU A 291 5.74 -13.66 26.61
CA LEU A 291 6.49 -14.86 26.22
C LEU A 291 6.72 -14.95 24.70
N GLY A 292 5.80 -14.39 23.92
CA GLY A 292 5.95 -14.21 22.47
C GLY A 292 6.75 -12.98 22.05
N ASN A 293 7.44 -12.32 22.99
CA ASN A 293 8.30 -11.16 22.72
C ASN A 293 7.59 -9.98 22.03
N SER A 294 6.32 -9.73 22.35
CA SER A 294 5.60 -8.61 21.74
C SER A 294 6.27 -7.28 22.03
N LYS A 295 6.34 -6.42 21.00
CA LYS A 295 6.87 -5.06 21.11
C LYS A 295 5.90 -4.09 21.80
N GLN A 296 4.66 -4.53 22.03
CA GLN A 296 3.59 -3.72 22.64
C GLN A 296 3.51 -3.88 24.18
N SER A 297 4.60 -4.26 24.83
CA SER A 297 4.64 -4.51 26.29
C SER A 297 4.31 -3.28 27.16
N HIS A 298 4.46 -2.08 26.61
CA HIS A 298 4.08 -0.83 27.27
C HIS A 298 2.55 -0.65 27.37
N HIS A 299 1.78 -1.34 26.53
CA HIS A 299 0.31 -1.32 26.54
C HIS A 299 -0.32 -2.48 27.35
N PHE A 300 0.48 -3.25 28.08
CA PHE A 300 -0.02 -4.29 28.97
C PHE A 300 -1.01 -3.73 30.00
N SER A 301 -2.16 -4.39 30.14
CA SER A 301 -3.26 -3.92 31.00
C SER A 301 -3.18 -4.49 32.43
N PHE A 302 -2.51 -5.63 32.57
CA PHE A 302 -2.33 -6.42 33.79
C PHE A 302 -0.85 -6.46 34.24
N LEU A 303 0.10 -6.80 33.35
CA LEU A 303 1.53 -6.92 33.66
C LEU A 303 2.27 -5.56 33.69
N LYS A 304 1.78 -4.64 34.51
CA LYS A 304 2.35 -3.29 34.68
C LYS A 304 2.66 -2.94 36.14
N LYS A 305 3.55 -1.95 36.34
CA LYS A 305 4.13 -1.58 37.65
C LYS A 305 3.09 -1.11 38.67
N ASP A 306 2.00 -0.48 38.22
CA ASP A 306 0.87 -0.04 39.03
C ASP A 306 -0.19 -1.14 39.26
N ARG A 307 0.08 -2.37 38.80
CA ARG A 307 -0.77 -3.55 38.90
C ARG A 307 0.04 -4.77 39.35
N PHE A 308 -0.01 -5.87 38.59
CA PHE A 308 0.48 -7.17 39.02
C PHE A 308 2.01 -7.27 39.13
N ARG A 309 2.76 -6.47 38.36
CA ARG A 309 4.22 -6.40 38.55
C ARG A 309 4.61 -5.69 39.83
N GLY A 310 3.76 -4.82 40.36
CA GLY A 310 4.06 -3.98 41.51
C GLY A 310 5.31 -3.11 41.31
N ARG A 311 5.67 -2.35 42.35
CA ARG A 311 6.86 -1.49 42.32
C ARG A 311 8.16 -2.27 42.45
N ASN A 312 8.14 -3.35 43.22
CA ASN A 312 9.31 -4.17 43.56
C ASN A 312 9.31 -5.54 42.85
N GLY A 313 8.52 -5.70 41.80
CA GLY A 313 8.33 -6.99 41.13
C GLY A 313 7.32 -7.91 41.82
N GLU A 314 6.72 -7.52 42.96
CA GLU A 314 5.73 -8.33 43.68
C GLU A 314 4.28 -7.96 43.30
N PRO A 315 3.38 -8.94 43.10
CA PRO A 315 3.58 -10.39 43.22
C PRO A 315 4.17 -11.10 41.98
N ALA A 316 4.34 -10.43 40.83
CA ALA A 316 4.73 -11.09 39.57
C ALA A 316 6.01 -11.95 39.64
N LYS A 317 7.00 -11.58 40.45
CA LYS A 317 8.26 -12.31 40.61
C LYS A 317 8.09 -13.71 41.20
N TYR A 318 6.92 -13.99 41.78
CA TYR A 318 6.58 -15.29 42.32
C TYR A 318 6.06 -16.27 41.26
N PHE A 319 5.99 -15.87 39.98
CA PHE A 319 5.44 -16.70 38.93
C PHE A 319 6.38 -16.74 37.72
N ASP A 320 6.65 -17.95 37.26
CA ASP A 320 7.30 -18.21 35.99
C ASP A 320 6.26 -18.76 35.02
N ALA A 321 6.26 -18.23 33.80
CA ALA A 321 5.37 -18.69 32.76
C ALA A 321 6.18 -19.26 31.59
N THR A 322 5.67 -20.33 30.99
CA THR A 322 6.26 -21.04 29.87
C THR A 322 5.27 -21.09 28.72
N LEU A 323 5.72 -20.68 27.54
CA LEU A 323 4.98 -20.81 26.29
C LEU A 323 5.68 -21.87 25.45
N THR A 324 4.95 -22.94 25.13
CA THR A 324 5.45 -24.04 24.31
C THR A 324 4.88 -23.93 22.91
N TRP A 325 5.75 -23.89 21.91
CA TRP A 325 5.40 -23.92 20.50
C TRP A 325 5.11 -25.35 20.05
N ALA A 326 4.38 -25.51 18.95
CA ALA A 326 4.04 -26.82 18.43
C ALA A 326 5.25 -27.61 17.94
N ASP A 327 6.42 -26.97 17.70
CA ASP A 327 7.69 -27.63 17.41
C ASP A 327 8.47 -28.06 18.68
N GLU A 328 7.82 -28.01 19.83
CA GLU A 328 8.34 -28.37 21.16
C GLU A 328 9.39 -27.39 21.73
N GLN A 329 9.69 -26.29 21.02
CA GLN A 329 10.46 -25.21 21.61
C GLN A 329 9.65 -24.50 22.69
N ALA A 330 10.30 -24.13 23.79
CA ALA A 330 9.65 -23.46 24.90
C ALA A 330 10.42 -22.21 25.32
N THR A 331 9.68 -21.15 25.62
CA THR A 331 10.21 -19.92 26.21
C THR A 331 9.67 -19.78 27.61
N THR A 332 10.56 -19.72 28.60
CA THR A 332 10.19 -19.49 30.01
C THR A 332 10.70 -18.12 30.45
N LEU A 333 9.83 -17.31 31.05
CA LEU A 333 10.17 -16.02 31.64
C LEU A 333 9.48 -15.83 32.98
N ASN A 334 10.13 -15.07 33.86
CA ASN A 334 9.49 -14.60 35.07
C ASN A 334 8.55 -13.43 34.76
N LEU A 335 7.36 -13.37 35.37
CA LEU A 335 6.37 -12.34 35.04
C LEU A 335 6.78 -10.90 35.43
N ALA A 336 7.81 -10.75 36.28
CA ALA A 336 8.39 -9.45 36.62
C ALA A 336 9.40 -8.94 35.59
N GLU A 337 9.90 -9.79 34.69
CA GLU A 337 10.90 -9.46 33.68
C GLU A 337 10.26 -8.86 32.42
N ASN A 338 11.06 -8.17 31.60
CA ASN A 338 10.67 -7.72 30.27
C ASN A 338 11.32 -8.60 29.20
N SER A 339 10.66 -8.72 28.05
CA SER A 339 11.27 -9.33 26.86
C SER A 339 12.51 -8.54 26.42
N ALA A 340 13.50 -9.25 25.86
CA ALA A 340 14.71 -8.64 25.32
C ALA A 340 14.36 -7.72 24.13
N SER A 341 14.94 -6.53 24.06
CA SER A 341 14.56 -5.52 23.05
C SER A 341 14.91 -5.94 21.61
N ASP A 342 15.95 -6.74 21.45
CA ASP A 342 16.49 -7.28 20.20
C ASP A 342 15.83 -8.59 19.74
N SER A 343 14.96 -9.19 20.57
CA SER A 343 14.25 -10.42 20.22
C SER A 343 13.29 -10.23 19.03
N VAL A 344 13.07 -11.28 18.25
CA VAL A 344 12.06 -11.30 17.19
C VAL A 344 10.67 -11.35 17.82
N GLU A 345 9.75 -10.50 17.35
CA GLU A 345 8.34 -10.55 17.78
C GLU A 345 7.66 -11.77 17.16
N LEU A 346 7.27 -12.73 18.01
CA LEU A 346 6.59 -13.96 17.59
C LEU A 346 5.07 -13.89 17.83
N VAL A 347 4.63 -13.05 18.77
CA VAL A 347 3.22 -12.79 19.05
C VAL A 347 2.94 -11.30 18.91
N LYS A 348 2.08 -10.93 17.95
CA LYS A 348 1.55 -9.57 17.84
C LYS A 348 0.44 -9.38 18.87
N TYR A 349 0.61 -8.41 19.77
CA TYR A 349 -0.39 -8.08 20.79
C TYR A 349 -1.14 -6.79 20.45
N ILE A 350 -2.47 -6.87 20.46
CA ILE A 350 -3.35 -5.72 20.21
C ILE A 350 -4.30 -5.58 21.42
N PRO A 351 -3.90 -4.84 22.47
CA PRO A 351 -4.76 -4.59 23.62
C PRO A 351 -5.92 -3.66 23.26
N GLN A 352 -7.05 -3.86 23.93
CA GLN A 352 -8.26 -3.05 23.72
C GLN A 352 -8.00 -1.54 23.84
N GLY A 353 -7.29 -1.11 24.88
CA GLY A 353 -7.01 0.32 25.09
C GLY A 353 -6.15 0.93 23.98
N HIS A 354 -5.13 0.20 23.50
CA HIS A 354 -4.29 0.65 22.39
C HIS A 354 -5.10 0.73 21.08
N PHE A 355 -5.97 -0.25 20.82
CA PHE A 355 -6.83 -0.23 19.64
C PHE A 355 -7.78 0.98 19.66
N GLU A 356 -8.40 1.26 20.81
CA GLU A 356 -9.25 2.45 20.99
C GLU A 356 -8.45 3.76 20.81
N GLU A 357 -7.23 3.86 21.35
CA GLU A 357 -6.33 5.00 21.15
C GLU A 357 -5.96 5.20 19.69
N LEU A 358 -5.57 4.14 18.98
CA LEU A 358 -5.22 4.17 17.56
C LEU A 358 -6.39 4.68 16.71
N CYS A 359 -7.60 4.16 16.94
CA CYS A 359 -8.78 4.60 16.20
C CYS A 359 -9.14 6.06 16.50
N ASN A 360 -9.09 6.47 17.78
CA ASN A 360 -9.45 7.84 18.18
C ASN A 360 -8.42 8.88 17.71
N ALA A 361 -7.12 8.54 17.72
CA ALA A 361 -6.05 9.41 17.25
C ALA A 361 -6.10 9.61 15.72
N HIS A 362 -6.45 8.57 14.96
CA HIS A 362 -6.60 8.64 13.51
C HIS A 362 -7.81 9.50 13.10
N VAL A 363 -8.99 9.28 13.71
CA VAL A 363 -10.21 10.08 13.41
C VAL A 363 -10.03 11.56 13.75
N SER A 364 -9.21 11.88 14.76
CA SER A 364 -8.91 13.27 15.15
C SER A 364 -7.74 13.91 14.38
N GLY A 365 -7.11 13.19 13.43
CA GLY A 365 -5.99 13.69 12.63
C GLY A 365 -4.71 13.94 13.42
N LYS A 366 -4.55 13.32 14.59
CA LYS A 366 -3.40 13.52 15.49
C LYS A 366 -2.27 12.50 15.25
N SER A 367 -2.57 11.38 14.59
CA SER A 367 -1.59 10.32 14.32
C SER A 367 -1.98 9.47 13.11
N ASP A 368 -0.98 9.09 12.33
CA ASP A 368 -1.10 8.16 11.19
C ASP A 368 -0.69 6.73 11.55
N ALA A 369 -0.44 6.44 12.85
CA ALA A 369 0.06 5.14 13.31
C ALA A 369 -0.88 3.96 12.93
N PHE A 370 -2.19 4.18 12.96
CA PHE A 370 -3.17 3.18 12.52
C PHE A 370 -3.09 2.93 11.01
N GLU A 371 -2.93 4.00 10.23
CA GLU A 371 -2.78 3.92 8.78
C GLU A 371 -1.48 3.21 8.39
N GLN A 372 -0.38 3.49 9.09
CA GLN A 372 0.91 2.80 8.89
C GLN A 372 0.81 1.30 9.16
N GLU A 373 0.14 0.88 10.23
CA GLU A 373 -0.09 -0.55 10.50
C GLU A 373 -0.99 -1.19 9.42
N LEU A 374 -2.03 -0.49 8.95
CA LEU A 374 -2.85 -0.97 7.82
C LEU A 374 -2.02 -1.13 6.55
N ARG A 375 -1.20 -0.14 6.21
CA ARG A 375 -0.29 -0.17 5.05
C ARG A 375 0.69 -1.35 5.13
N SER A 376 1.26 -1.60 6.31
CA SER A 376 2.14 -2.75 6.56
C SER A 376 1.43 -4.09 6.34
N VAL A 377 0.19 -4.23 6.84
CA VAL A 377 -0.63 -5.44 6.65
C VAL A 377 -1.02 -5.63 5.18
N ILE A 378 -1.37 -4.55 4.47
CA ILE A 378 -1.67 -4.61 3.03
C ILE A 378 -0.42 -5.05 2.26
N PHE A 379 0.74 -4.50 2.59
CA PHE A 379 2.01 -4.83 1.94
C PHE A 379 2.47 -6.28 2.20
N SER A 380 2.20 -6.83 3.39
CA SER A 380 2.58 -8.21 3.73
C SER A 380 1.81 -9.25 2.91
N HIS A 381 0.61 -8.90 2.43
CA HIS A 381 -0.22 -9.76 1.55
C HIS A 381 -0.04 -9.47 0.06
N ALA A 382 0.71 -8.42 -0.31
CA ALA A 382 1.05 -8.15 -1.70
C ALA A 382 2.00 -9.21 -2.25
N ASP A 383 1.72 -9.70 -3.46
CA ASP A 383 2.59 -10.61 -4.18
C ASP A 383 3.83 -9.89 -4.74
N ASP A 384 4.86 -10.64 -5.09
CA ASP A 384 6.12 -10.08 -5.58
C ASP A 384 5.94 -9.24 -6.86
N GLY A 385 4.96 -9.60 -7.69
CA GLY A 385 4.58 -8.82 -8.88
C GLY A 385 4.05 -7.44 -8.54
N THR A 386 3.26 -7.31 -7.46
CA THR A 386 2.75 -6.01 -6.98
C THR A 386 3.82 -5.23 -6.19
N ARG A 387 4.72 -5.93 -5.48
CA ARG A 387 5.78 -5.27 -4.68
C ARG A 387 6.80 -4.53 -5.54
N LEU A 388 7.01 -4.95 -6.79
CA LEU A 388 7.93 -4.30 -7.73
C LEU A 388 9.35 -4.05 -7.13
N GLY A 389 9.81 -4.93 -6.24
CA GLY A 389 11.11 -4.81 -5.55
C GLY A 389 11.14 -3.87 -4.34
N ALA A 390 10.03 -3.22 -3.98
CA ALA A 390 9.92 -2.44 -2.75
C ALA A 390 10.03 -3.35 -1.51
N LEU A 391 10.58 -2.81 -0.41
CA LEU A 391 10.73 -3.52 0.87
C LEU A 391 9.65 -3.14 1.90
N ASP A 392 8.95 -2.03 1.67
CA ASP A 392 7.84 -1.56 2.48
C ASP A 392 6.83 -0.81 1.61
N PHE A 393 5.68 -0.47 2.21
CA PHE A 393 4.59 0.20 1.50
C PHE A 393 4.97 1.60 1.04
N ASP A 394 5.77 2.33 1.82
CA ASP A 394 6.12 3.71 1.51
C ASP A 394 7.08 3.76 0.30
N GLN A 395 8.01 2.81 0.18
CA GLN A 395 8.86 2.62 -1.00
C GLN A 395 8.03 2.29 -2.25
N LEU A 396 6.99 1.45 -2.11
CA LEU A 396 6.09 1.13 -3.22
C LEU A 396 5.34 2.38 -3.70
N VAL A 397 4.81 3.18 -2.77
CA VAL A 397 4.14 4.45 -3.07
C VAL A 397 5.12 5.43 -3.72
N GLU A 398 6.33 5.57 -3.18
CA GLU A 398 7.35 6.45 -3.73
C GLU A 398 7.73 6.06 -5.16
N ALA A 399 7.94 4.77 -5.43
CA ALA A 399 8.24 4.27 -6.78
C ALA A 399 7.10 4.54 -7.78
N GLN A 400 5.84 4.33 -7.38
CA GLN A 400 4.69 4.59 -8.25
C GLN A 400 4.41 6.08 -8.46
N GLU A 401 4.64 6.89 -7.42
CA GLU A 401 4.35 8.33 -7.46
C GLU A 401 5.52 9.15 -8.02
N ASN A 402 6.74 8.62 -8.11
CA ASN A 402 7.92 9.42 -8.44
C ASN A 402 7.74 10.24 -9.74
N THR A 403 7.25 9.61 -10.81
CA THR A 403 6.99 10.29 -12.09
C THR A 403 5.96 11.42 -11.94
N VAL A 404 4.95 11.25 -11.10
CA VAL A 404 3.93 12.28 -10.84
C VAL A 404 4.51 13.40 -10.00
N ARG A 405 5.29 13.08 -8.96
CA ARG A 405 5.98 14.06 -8.11
C ARG A 405 6.98 14.90 -8.89
N GLU A 406 7.73 14.31 -9.81
CA GLU A 406 8.63 15.01 -10.72
C GLU A 406 7.88 16.01 -11.63
N LYS A 407 6.79 15.57 -12.27
CA LYS A 407 5.92 16.46 -13.07
C LYS A 407 5.37 17.61 -12.25
N LEU A 408 4.97 17.34 -11.01
CA LEU A 408 4.42 18.33 -10.10
C LEU A 408 5.48 19.34 -9.66
N SER A 409 6.71 18.88 -9.36
CA SER A 409 7.87 19.73 -9.07
C SER A 409 8.18 20.67 -10.25
N HIS A 410 8.25 20.12 -11.46
CA HIS A 410 8.50 20.90 -12.68
C HIS A 410 7.44 21.97 -12.91
N THR A 411 6.16 21.60 -12.78
CA THR A 411 5.03 22.54 -12.93
C THR A 411 5.07 23.65 -11.88
N ARG A 412 5.42 23.33 -10.62
CA ARG A 412 5.60 24.32 -9.55
C ARG A 412 6.73 25.30 -9.86
N ALA A 413 7.86 24.81 -10.39
CA ALA A 413 8.97 25.66 -10.79
C ALA A 413 8.58 26.62 -11.92
N SER A 414 7.85 26.14 -12.94
CA SER A 414 7.33 26.99 -14.02
C SER A 414 6.36 28.05 -13.50
N LEU A 415 5.43 27.67 -12.61
CA LEU A 415 4.50 28.61 -11.98
C LEU A 415 5.24 29.66 -11.14
N MET A 416 6.27 29.27 -10.40
CA MET A 416 7.07 30.20 -9.59
C MET A 416 7.81 31.21 -10.46
N SER A 417 8.38 30.77 -11.58
CA SER A 417 9.02 31.67 -12.57
C SER A 417 8.02 32.66 -13.17
N LEU A 418 6.84 32.18 -13.55
CA LEU A 418 5.78 33.01 -14.13
C LEU A 418 5.26 34.04 -13.11
N ASN A 419 5.00 33.62 -11.88
CA ASN A 419 4.55 34.52 -10.80
C ASN A 419 5.59 35.60 -10.51
N ARG A 420 6.88 35.27 -10.58
CA ARG A 420 7.95 36.26 -10.44
C ARG A 420 7.93 37.27 -11.58
N GLU A 421 7.76 36.82 -12.82
CA GLU A 421 7.64 37.73 -13.98
C GLU A 421 6.42 38.65 -13.87
N ILE A 422 5.27 38.12 -13.41
CA ILE A 422 4.06 38.90 -13.15
C ILE A 422 4.34 39.97 -12.09
N SER A 423 4.91 39.59 -10.95
CA SER A 423 5.21 40.52 -9.86
C SER A 423 6.22 41.61 -10.28
N GLU A 424 7.25 41.25 -11.07
CA GLU A 424 8.21 42.20 -11.63
C GLU A 424 7.56 43.19 -12.63
N LYS A 425 6.54 42.77 -13.39
CA LYS A 425 5.77 43.65 -14.28
C LYS A 425 4.78 44.53 -13.52
N GLU A 426 4.07 43.98 -12.54
CA GLU A 426 3.12 44.72 -11.69
C GLU A 426 3.83 45.83 -10.91
N SER A 427 4.98 45.53 -10.29
CA SER A 427 5.79 46.54 -9.59
C SER A 427 6.26 47.67 -10.50
N GLN A 428 6.51 47.39 -11.79
CA GLN A 428 6.83 48.44 -12.77
C GLN A 428 5.61 49.29 -13.13
N GLN A 429 4.41 48.72 -13.18
CA GLN A 429 3.17 49.42 -13.49
C GLN A 429 2.64 50.31 -12.36
N GLU A 430 3.27 50.28 -11.17
CA GLU A 430 2.86 51.12 -10.05
C GLU A 430 2.80 52.62 -10.45
N PRO A 431 1.71 53.34 -10.07
CA PRO A 431 1.55 54.75 -10.40
C PRO A 431 2.72 55.62 -9.90
N GLU A 432 3.33 55.24 -8.79
CA GLU A 432 4.48 55.93 -8.20
C GLU A 432 5.72 55.86 -9.10
N VAL A 433 5.98 54.71 -9.74
CA VAL A 433 7.09 54.52 -10.67
C VAL A 433 6.91 55.43 -11.89
N LYS A 434 5.71 55.44 -12.48
CA LYS A 434 5.38 56.33 -13.61
C LYS A 434 5.47 57.81 -13.21
N SER A 435 4.95 58.17 -12.05
CA SER A 435 5.03 59.53 -11.49
C SER A 435 6.48 59.97 -11.26
N SER A 436 7.33 59.08 -10.75
CA SER A 436 8.76 59.36 -10.53
C SER A 436 9.50 59.64 -11.84
N ILE A 437 9.21 58.89 -12.90
CA ILE A 437 9.81 59.08 -14.23
C ILE A 437 9.33 60.39 -14.85
N LEU A 438 8.04 60.71 -14.76
CA LEU A 438 7.50 61.98 -15.24
C LEU A 438 8.10 63.19 -14.50
N LYS A 439 8.30 63.08 -13.17
CA LYS A 439 8.99 64.13 -12.38
C LYS A 439 10.44 64.31 -12.82
N LYS A 440 11.17 63.21 -13.08
CA LYS A 440 12.56 63.26 -13.60
C LYS A 440 12.62 63.88 -14.99
N ILE A 441 11.70 63.53 -15.89
CA ILE A 441 11.58 64.13 -17.24
C ILE A 441 11.35 65.64 -17.10
N LYS A 442 10.39 66.06 -16.25
CA LYS A 442 10.09 67.47 -16.02
C LYS A 442 11.30 68.24 -15.46
N HIS A 443 12.04 67.62 -14.53
CA HIS A 443 13.25 68.22 -13.98
C HIS A 443 14.34 68.40 -15.04
N LYS A 444 14.57 67.40 -15.90
CA LYS A 444 15.52 67.48 -17.02
C LYS A 444 15.10 68.50 -18.08
N GLN A 445 13.81 68.61 -18.38
CA GLN A 445 13.27 69.66 -19.24
C GLN A 445 13.52 71.05 -18.65
N HIS A 446 13.27 71.25 -17.36
CA HIS A 446 13.56 72.51 -16.69
C HIS A 446 15.07 72.84 -16.68
N LEU A 447 15.95 71.84 -16.50
CA LEU A 447 17.40 72.03 -16.62
C LEU A 447 17.79 72.50 -18.03
N LEU A 448 17.19 71.93 -19.07
CA LEU A 448 17.40 72.38 -20.45
C LEU A 448 16.87 73.80 -20.69
N GLU A 449 15.69 74.14 -20.14
CA GLU A 449 15.13 75.50 -20.21
C GLU A 449 16.04 76.53 -19.51
N GLU A 450 16.59 76.20 -18.35
CA GLU A 450 17.56 77.05 -17.64
C GLU A 450 18.87 77.17 -18.40
N LEU A 451 19.37 76.08 -19.00
CA LEU A 451 20.55 76.12 -19.87
C LEU A 451 20.29 77.04 -21.08
N GLU A 452 19.11 77.00 -21.68
CA GLU A 452 18.75 77.84 -22.83
C GLU A 452 18.76 79.34 -22.49
N LYS A 453 18.41 79.72 -21.25
CA LYS A 453 18.53 81.11 -20.76
C LYS A 453 19.98 81.58 -20.57
N VAL A 454 20.91 80.64 -20.35
CA VAL A 454 22.36 80.91 -20.17
C VAL A 454 23.12 80.78 -21.50
N LYS A 455 22.41 80.77 -22.64
CA LYS A 455 23.04 80.77 -23.95
C LYS A 455 23.95 82.01 -24.10
N PRO A 456 25.25 81.85 -24.44
CA PRO A 456 26.17 82.97 -24.59
C PRO A 456 25.64 84.00 -25.62
N SER A 457 25.74 85.29 -25.29
CA SER A 457 25.30 86.40 -26.15
C SER A 457 26.20 86.51 -27.37
N GLU A 458 25.61 86.58 -28.57
CA GLU A 458 26.31 86.62 -29.85
C GLU A 458 27.30 87.80 -29.93
N VAL A 459 28.57 87.49 -30.19
CA VAL A 459 29.63 88.47 -30.43
C VAL A 459 29.91 88.47 -31.92
N ASP A 460 29.73 89.61 -32.59
CA ASP A 460 30.02 89.74 -34.02
C ASP A 460 31.50 89.47 -34.31
N LYS A 461 31.78 88.78 -35.43
CA LYS A 461 33.15 88.55 -35.93
C LYS A 461 33.80 89.93 -36.17
N PRO A 462 34.96 90.26 -35.56
CA PRO A 462 35.57 91.58 -35.71
C PRO A 462 35.86 91.91 -37.19
N THR A 463 35.35 93.05 -37.68
CA THR A 463 35.49 93.53 -39.07
C THR A 463 36.71 94.44 -39.32
N ASP A 464 37.47 94.79 -38.29
CA ASP A 464 38.66 95.63 -38.45
C ASP A 464 39.77 94.87 -39.22
N GLU A 465 40.51 95.57 -40.07
CA GLU A 465 41.60 95.01 -40.92
C GLU A 465 42.56 94.14 -40.11
N LEU A 466 42.32 92.82 -40.16
CA LEU A 466 43.17 91.78 -39.58
C LEU A 466 44.53 91.80 -40.29
N SER A 467 45.64 91.75 -39.55
CA SER A 467 46.94 91.49 -40.18
C SER A 467 46.91 90.11 -40.87
N PRO A 468 47.69 89.89 -41.95
CA PRO A 468 47.73 88.60 -42.66
C PRO A 468 48.00 87.41 -41.71
N GLU A 469 48.81 87.63 -40.68
CA GLU A 469 49.12 86.63 -39.64
C GLU A 469 47.93 86.29 -38.72
N GLN A 470 47.01 87.24 -38.45
CA GLN A 470 45.84 86.98 -37.61
C GLN A 470 44.69 86.31 -38.36
N ASN A 471 44.56 86.53 -39.66
CA ASN A 471 43.65 85.76 -40.50
C ASN A 471 44.04 84.28 -40.57
N GLU A 472 45.33 83.97 -40.73
CA GLU A 472 45.81 82.58 -40.72
C GLU A 472 45.59 81.88 -39.39
N ILE A 473 45.75 82.57 -38.25
CA ILE A 473 45.51 82.00 -36.92
C ILE A 473 44.02 81.75 -36.69
N ALA A 474 43.14 82.67 -37.11
CA ALA A 474 41.69 82.48 -37.01
C ALA A 474 41.19 81.32 -37.89
N GLU A 475 41.69 81.18 -39.12
CA GLU A 475 41.32 80.07 -40.01
C GLU A 475 41.81 78.72 -39.49
N LYS A 476 43.01 78.67 -38.89
CA LYS A 476 43.51 77.47 -38.20
C LYS A 476 42.67 77.11 -36.97
N LEU A 477 42.17 78.09 -36.22
CA LEU A 477 41.28 77.87 -35.07
C LEU A 477 39.90 77.37 -35.49
N ASP A 478 39.34 77.90 -36.58
CA ASP A 478 38.08 77.42 -37.15
C ASP A 478 38.22 75.95 -37.62
N GLN A 479 39.30 75.63 -38.35
CA GLN A 479 39.62 74.26 -38.77
C GLN A 479 39.83 73.29 -37.58
N LEU A 480 40.50 73.74 -36.51
CA LEU A 480 40.66 72.96 -35.29
C LEU A 480 39.32 72.70 -34.60
N SER A 481 38.43 73.70 -34.55
CA SER A 481 37.11 73.57 -33.94
C SER A 481 36.20 72.59 -34.71
N GLU A 482 36.22 72.63 -36.06
CA GLU A 482 35.51 71.66 -36.90
C GLU A 482 36.07 70.25 -36.73
N LYS A 483 37.41 70.12 -36.64
CA LYS A 483 38.06 68.82 -36.42
C LYS A 483 37.67 68.23 -35.06
N ILE A 484 37.70 69.02 -33.98
CA ILE A 484 37.25 68.60 -32.65
C ILE A 484 35.76 68.19 -32.66
N LYS A 485 34.92 68.96 -33.35
CA LYS A 485 33.49 68.63 -33.48
C LYS A 485 33.28 67.29 -34.20
N SER A 486 33.95 67.06 -35.32
CA SER A 486 33.84 65.80 -36.08
C SER A 486 34.37 64.59 -35.31
N LEU A 487 35.44 64.76 -34.50
CA LEU A 487 35.97 63.71 -33.63
C LEU A 487 35.01 63.41 -32.47
N THR A 488 34.34 64.43 -31.93
CA THR A 488 33.32 64.28 -30.87
C THR A 488 32.08 63.53 -31.40
N GLU A 489 31.63 63.83 -32.62
CA GLU A 489 30.55 63.08 -33.29
C GLU A 489 30.92 61.61 -33.54
N LYS A 490 32.17 61.34 -33.96
CA LYS A 490 32.69 59.97 -34.09
C LYS A 490 32.74 59.24 -32.75
N LYS A 491 33.13 59.92 -31.67
CA LYS A 491 33.13 59.35 -30.31
C LYS A 491 31.73 58.90 -29.86
N LEU A 492 30.71 59.72 -30.13
CA LEU A 492 29.31 59.37 -29.85
C LEU A 492 28.86 58.12 -30.65
N SER A 493 29.18 58.07 -31.95
CA SER A 493 28.87 56.90 -32.80
C SER A 493 29.58 55.61 -32.35
N ASN A 494 30.82 55.73 -31.87
CA ASN A 494 31.56 54.60 -31.31
C ASN A 494 30.92 54.10 -30.00
N SER A 495 30.44 55.00 -29.14
CA SER A 495 29.71 54.65 -27.91
C SER A 495 28.42 53.86 -28.21
N ASP A 496 27.65 54.27 -29.22
CA ASP A 496 26.44 53.56 -29.65
C ASP A 496 26.78 52.16 -30.20
N SER A 497 27.86 52.07 -30.97
CA SER A 497 28.34 50.81 -31.54
C SER A 497 28.83 49.86 -30.44
N LEU A 498 29.55 50.37 -29.44
CA LEU A 498 30.00 49.61 -28.27
C LEU A 498 28.81 49.04 -27.48
N THR A 499 27.73 49.82 -27.33
CA THR A 499 26.50 49.38 -26.65
C THR A 499 25.83 48.24 -27.41
N LYS A 500 25.75 48.33 -28.75
CA LYS A 500 25.22 47.26 -29.61
C LYS A 500 26.05 45.98 -29.52
N VAL A 501 27.38 46.08 -29.65
CA VAL A 501 28.29 44.94 -29.54
C VAL A 501 28.17 44.28 -28.16
N SER A 502 28.14 45.07 -27.08
CA SER A 502 27.95 44.57 -25.71
C SER A 502 26.64 43.81 -25.53
N SER A 503 25.54 44.30 -26.12
CA SER A 503 24.24 43.62 -26.08
C SER A 503 24.26 42.27 -26.80
N LYS A 504 24.91 42.18 -27.97
CA LYS A 504 25.08 40.94 -28.74
C LYS A 504 25.96 39.93 -27.99
N LEU A 505 27.02 40.42 -27.33
CA LEU A 505 27.93 39.59 -26.54
C LEU A 505 27.21 39.02 -25.32
N LYS A 506 26.38 39.82 -24.63
CA LYS A 506 25.52 39.34 -23.54
C LYS A 506 24.48 38.32 -24.02
N ALA A 507 23.85 38.55 -25.17
CA ALA A 507 22.91 37.60 -25.76
C ALA A 507 23.59 36.26 -26.10
N THR A 508 24.81 36.31 -26.65
CA THR A 508 25.62 35.11 -26.96
C THR A 508 25.95 34.33 -25.70
N LYS A 509 26.39 34.99 -24.63
CA LYS A 509 26.64 34.36 -23.32
C LYS A 509 25.39 33.71 -22.73
N ASN A 510 24.27 34.44 -22.71
CA ASN A 510 23.00 33.91 -22.20
C ASN A 510 22.56 32.65 -23.00
N LEU A 511 22.78 32.63 -24.32
CA LEU A 511 22.44 31.47 -25.14
C LEU A 511 23.35 30.27 -24.85
N LYS A 512 24.65 30.48 -24.65
CA LYS A 512 25.58 29.43 -24.21
C LYS A 512 25.17 28.84 -22.86
N GLU A 513 24.85 29.69 -21.88
CA GLU A 513 24.39 29.26 -20.56
C GLU A 513 23.11 28.41 -20.65
N ARG A 514 22.15 28.82 -21.49
CA ARG A 514 20.92 28.04 -21.72
C ARG A 514 21.18 26.67 -22.36
N ILE A 515 22.15 26.58 -23.28
CA ILE A 515 22.55 25.31 -23.89
C ILE A 515 23.23 24.39 -22.87
N GLU A 516 24.07 24.93 -21.99
CA GLU A 516 24.68 24.19 -20.89
C GLU A 516 23.63 23.67 -19.90
N LEU A 517 22.60 24.47 -19.58
CA LEU A 517 21.48 24.02 -18.75
C LEU A 517 20.73 22.86 -19.40
N LEU A 518 20.40 22.97 -20.70
CA LEU A 518 19.74 21.89 -21.44
C LEU A 518 20.56 20.59 -21.43
N LYS A 519 21.89 20.69 -21.52
CA LYS A 519 22.78 19.54 -21.41
C LYS A 519 22.67 18.86 -20.04
N ARG A 520 22.72 19.64 -18.96
CA ARG A 520 22.59 19.12 -17.59
C ARG A 520 21.24 18.46 -17.35
N ASP A 521 20.15 19.06 -17.85
CA ASP A 521 18.81 18.49 -17.73
C ASP A 521 18.71 17.15 -18.46
N PHE A 522 19.33 17.04 -19.65
CA PHE A 522 19.40 15.79 -20.40
C PHE A 522 20.26 14.73 -19.70
N ASP A 523 21.40 15.12 -19.14
CA ASP A 523 22.26 14.20 -18.37
C ASP A 523 21.54 13.68 -17.11
N SER A 524 20.78 14.56 -16.43
CA SER A 524 19.95 14.19 -15.28
C SER A 524 18.83 13.22 -15.67
N PHE A 525 18.13 13.49 -16.78
CA PHE A 525 17.15 12.56 -17.35
C PHE A 525 17.79 11.21 -17.69
N ALA A 526 18.98 11.23 -18.27
CA ALA A 526 19.66 10.00 -18.66
C ALA A 526 20.02 9.13 -17.47
N GLN A 527 20.46 9.73 -16.37
CA GLN A 527 20.74 9.01 -15.12
C GLN A 527 19.47 8.43 -14.49
N SER A 528 18.37 9.16 -14.47
CA SER A 528 17.11 8.67 -13.86
C SER A 528 16.43 7.58 -14.70
N ALA A 529 16.58 7.62 -16.03
CA ALA A 529 15.97 6.64 -16.93
C ALA A 529 16.83 5.37 -17.18
N GLU A 530 18.08 5.33 -16.69
CA GLU A 530 19.02 4.24 -16.95
C GLU A 530 18.55 2.91 -16.35
N SER A 531 17.97 2.92 -15.13
CA SER A 531 17.44 1.70 -14.49
C SER A 531 16.32 1.07 -15.31
N ASP A 532 15.43 1.90 -15.85
CA ASP A 532 14.30 1.44 -16.66
C ASP A 532 14.78 0.92 -18.02
N ALA A 533 15.74 1.59 -18.63
CA ALA A 533 16.36 1.14 -19.87
C ALA A 533 17.04 -0.24 -19.71
N GLN A 534 17.76 -0.44 -18.60
CA GLN A 534 18.38 -1.73 -18.26
C GLN A 534 17.34 -2.83 -18.03
N LEU A 535 16.25 -2.52 -17.32
CA LEU A 535 15.16 -3.46 -17.06
C LEU A 535 14.45 -3.89 -18.36
N LEU A 536 14.31 -2.96 -19.32
CA LEU A 536 13.76 -3.23 -20.66
C LEU A 536 14.77 -3.86 -21.63
N GLY A 537 16.06 -3.94 -21.26
CA GLY A 537 17.12 -4.48 -22.11
C GLY A 537 17.47 -3.60 -23.33
N ILE A 538 17.20 -2.29 -23.26
CA ILE A 538 17.47 -1.32 -24.32
C ILE A 538 18.56 -0.34 -23.91
N LYS A 539 19.23 0.27 -24.89
CA LYS A 539 20.15 1.38 -24.60
C LYS A 539 19.38 2.69 -24.64
N LEU A 540 19.55 3.54 -23.62
CA LEU A 540 18.88 4.84 -23.58
C LEU A 540 19.19 5.71 -24.81
N ASN A 541 20.41 5.62 -25.33
CA ASN A 541 20.84 6.33 -26.55
C ASN A 541 20.05 5.95 -27.81
N ASP A 542 19.39 4.79 -27.83
CA ASP A 542 18.51 4.37 -28.93
C ASP A 542 17.12 5.02 -28.83
N VAL A 543 16.75 5.51 -27.64
CA VAL A 543 15.45 6.16 -27.35
C VAL A 543 15.56 7.68 -27.43
N ALA A 544 16.63 8.26 -26.86
CA ALA A 544 16.83 9.70 -26.79
C ALA A 544 18.30 10.06 -26.98
N LYS A 545 18.58 11.01 -27.87
CA LYS A 545 19.94 11.48 -28.16
C LYS A 545 19.96 13.00 -28.31
N LEU A 546 20.81 13.67 -27.52
CA LEU A 546 21.05 15.11 -27.61
C LEU A 546 22.37 15.38 -28.34
N THR A 547 22.37 16.28 -29.32
CA THR A 547 23.57 16.75 -30.02
C THR A 547 23.63 18.27 -29.97
N LEU A 548 24.64 18.81 -29.30
CA LEU A 548 24.83 20.25 -29.11
C LEU A 548 26.13 20.71 -29.81
N SER A 549 26.09 21.89 -30.43
CA SER A 549 27.24 22.48 -31.15
C SER A 549 27.46 23.91 -30.66
N SER A 550 28.56 24.18 -29.95
CA SER A 550 28.92 25.53 -29.48
C SER A 550 29.75 26.33 -30.50
N ASP A 551 30.34 25.66 -31.50
CA ASP A 551 31.33 26.25 -32.42
C ASP A 551 30.89 27.56 -33.08
N LYS A 552 29.61 27.69 -33.44
CA LYS A 552 29.08 28.91 -34.04
C LYS A 552 29.02 30.07 -33.03
N LEU A 553 28.67 29.79 -31.79
CA LEU A 553 28.61 30.78 -30.72
C LEU A 553 30.01 31.18 -30.24
N ASP A 554 30.96 30.25 -30.26
CA ASP A 554 32.38 30.53 -29.98
C ASP A 554 32.98 31.49 -31.02
N LYS A 555 32.70 31.27 -32.31
CA LYS A 555 33.11 32.18 -33.39
C LYS A 555 32.50 33.58 -33.24
N ILE A 556 31.17 33.65 -33.02
CA ILE A 556 30.46 34.93 -32.84
C ILE A 556 30.99 35.69 -31.62
N GLU A 557 31.25 35.01 -30.49
CA GLU A 557 31.80 35.66 -29.30
C GLU A 557 33.20 36.22 -29.56
N ASN A 558 34.07 35.48 -30.25
CA ASN A 558 35.42 35.94 -30.58
C ASN A 558 35.40 37.15 -31.54
N GLU A 559 34.56 37.12 -32.58
CA GLU A 559 34.38 38.23 -33.52
C GLU A 559 33.88 39.50 -32.82
N LEU A 560 32.85 39.38 -31.99
CA LEU A 560 32.29 40.53 -31.24
C LEU A 560 33.26 41.05 -30.17
N THR A 561 34.06 40.18 -29.55
CA THR A 561 35.08 40.60 -28.57
C THR A 561 36.19 41.38 -29.27
N GLN A 562 36.61 40.95 -30.46
CA GLN A 562 37.58 41.70 -31.25
C GLN A 562 37.03 43.05 -31.70
N GLU A 563 35.79 43.09 -32.22
CA GLU A 563 35.10 44.32 -32.60
C GLU A 563 35.00 45.31 -31.41
N MET A 564 34.73 44.81 -30.21
CA MET A 564 34.70 45.61 -28.98
C MET A 564 36.07 46.22 -28.65
N ILE A 565 37.15 45.43 -28.74
CA ILE A 565 38.52 45.88 -28.49
C ILE A 565 38.91 46.95 -29.52
N ASP A 566 38.57 46.73 -30.79
CA ASP A 566 38.88 47.65 -31.88
C ASP A 566 38.17 49.01 -31.66
N ILE A 567 36.87 49.00 -31.35
CA ILE A 567 36.10 50.22 -31.04
C ILE A 567 36.68 50.97 -29.84
N GLN A 568 37.09 50.25 -28.79
CA GLN A 568 37.70 50.85 -27.60
C GLN A 568 39.06 51.50 -27.92
N SER A 569 39.91 50.82 -28.70
CA SER A 569 41.22 51.36 -29.11
C SER A 569 41.10 52.63 -29.97
N VAL A 570 40.14 52.65 -30.90
CA VAL A 570 39.84 53.81 -31.74
C VAL A 570 39.29 54.96 -30.89
N SER A 571 38.43 54.67 -29.92
CA SER A 571 37.87 55.69 -29.03
C SER A 571 38.93 56.32 -28.12
N GLN A 572 39.88 55.51 -27.63
CA GLN A 572 41.03 56.00 -26.85
C GLN A 572 41.95 56.91 -27.69
N THR A 573 42.22 56.52 -28.94
CA THR A 573 43.02 57.33 -29.87
C THR A 573 42.33 58.67 -30.20
N ILE A 574 41.00 58.65 -30.35
CA ILE A 574 40.19 59.87 -30.55
C ILE A 574 40.26 60.77 -29.31
N ASP A 575 40.25 60.20 -28.10
CA ASP A 575 40.35 60.97 -26.86
C ASP A 575 41.70 61.67 -26.72
N ASP A 576 42.80 60.98 -27.01
CA ASP A 576 44.15 61.55 -27.04
C ASP A 576 44.28 62.65 -28.11
N GLU A 577 43.67 62.45 -29.29
CA GLU A 577 43.67 63.45 -30.38
C GLU A 577 42.83 64.68 -30.02
N ILE A 578 41.67 64.51 -29.35
CA ILE A 578 40.86 65.64 -28.87
C ILE A 578 41.62 66.43 -27.79
N GLU A 579 42.30 65.76 -26.86
CA GLU A 579 43.03 66.43 -25.77
C GLU A 579 44.22 67.25 -26.30
N THR A 580 44.96 66.70 -27.27
CA THR A 580 46.05 67.41 -27.95
C THR A 580 45.54 68.58 -28.81
N LEU A 581 44.43 68.43 -29.53
CA LEU A 581 43.83 69.51 -30.32
C LEU A 581 43.29 70.64 -29.43
N LYS A 582 42.70 70.33 -28.27
CA LYS A 582 42.27 71.33 -27.28
C LYS A 582 43.43 72.13 -26.70
N LYS A 583 44.56 71.47 -26.42
CA LYS A 583 45.78 72.14 -25.95
C LYS A 583 46.35 73.08 -27.02
N ASN A 584 46.41 72.62 -28.27
CA ASN A 584 46.85 73.44 -29.41
C ASN A 584 45.92 74.63 -29.67
N GLN A 585 44.60 74.43 -29.50
CA GLN A 585 43.60 75.49 -29.58
C GLN A 585 43.86 76.56 -28.51
N GLN A 586 44.14 76.15 -27.27
CA GLN A 586 44.44 77.06 -26.16
C GLN A 586 45.75 77.86 -26.37
N ASP A 587 46.79 77.23 -26.91
CA ASP A 587 48.07 77.87 -27.23
C ASP A 587 47.94 78.91 -28.36
N LEU A 588 47.11 78.64 -29.38
CA LEU A 588 46.80 79.57 -30.47
C LEU A 588 45.88 80.71 -30.01
N THR A 589 44.92 80.44 -29.12
CA THR A 589 44.04 81.46 -28.51
C THR A 589 44.85 82.51 -27.73
N ASN A 590 45.95 82.11 -27.08
CA ASN A 590 46.84 83.02 -26.34
C ASN A 590 47.63 84.01 -27.22
N GLN A 591 47.71 83.77 -28.54
CA GLN A 591 48.44 84.62 -29.51
C GLN A 591 47.56 85.69 -30.17
N LEU A 592 46.25 85.71 -29.87
CA LEU A 592 45.28 86.64 -30.45
C LEU A 592 45.20 87.99 -29.71
N ASN A 593 44.83 89.06 -30.43
CA ASN A 593 44.56 90.38 -29.84
C ASN A 593 43.25 90.39 -29.04
N ALA A 594 43.08 91.34 -28.12
CA ALA A 594 41.94 91.43 -27.20
C ALA A 594 40.52 91.29 -27.83
N PRO A 595 40.23 91.78 -29.05
CA PRO A 595 38.93 91.57 -29.71
C PRO A 595 38.71 90.12 -30.18
N LEU A 596 39.74 89.48 -30.74
CA LEU A 596 39.68 88.10 -31.22
C LEU A 596 39.66 87.09 -30.06
N GLN A 597 40.36 87.38 -28.95
CA GLN A 597 40.24 86.57 -27.73
C GLN A 597 38.82 86.58 -27.16
N LYS A 598 38.09 87.70 -27.26
CA LYS A 598 36.68 87.77 -26.84
C LYS A 598 35.76 86.93 -27.73
N TYR A 599 35.98 86.95 -29.05
CA TYR A 599 35.22 86.12 -29.99
C TYR A 599 35.52 84.62 -29.82
N GLN A 600 36.79 84.26 -29.58
CA GLN A 600 37.17 82.86 -29.35
C GLN A 600 36.66 82.34 -28.00
N LYS A 601 36.70 83.18 -26.95
CA LYS A 601 36.09 82.86 -25.65
C LYS A 601 34.58 82.67 -25.77
N TYR A 602 33.90 83.47 -26.61
CA TYR A 602 32.49 83.25 -26.95
C TYR A 602 32.26 81.89 -27.62
N ASN A 603 33.09 81.49 -28.60
CA ASN A 603 32.99 80.19 -29.25
C ASN A 603 33.27 79.02 -28.30
N GLU A 604 34.22 79.16 -27.38
CA GLU A 604 34.49 78.17 -26.31
C GLU A 604 33.30 78.06 -25.34
N GLU A 605 32.73 79.18 -24.91
CA GLU A 605 31.53 79.23 -24.06
C GLU A 605 30.32 78.64 -24.78
N LEU A 606 30.16 78.89 -26.08
CA LEU A 606 29.09 78.33 -26.92
C LEU A 606 29.28 76.82 -27.13
N SER A 607 30.50 76.34 -27.36
CA SER A 607 30.81 74.91 -27.48
C SER A 607 30.62 74.18 -26.15
N ALA A 608 31.00 74.79 -25.02
CA ALA A 608 30.78 74.23 -23.69
C ALA A 608 29.28 74.17 -23.35
N TRP A 609 28.52 75.19 -23.75
CA TRP A 609 27.06 75.20 -23.65
C TRP A 609 26.42 74.10 -24.52
N GLN A 610 26.82 73.98 -25.79
CA GLN A 610 26.34 72.93 -26.70
C GLN A 610 26.64 71.53 -26.15
N SER A 611 27.82 71.32 -25.56
CA SER A 611 28.18 70.04 -24.94
C SER A 611 27.29 69.72 -23.73
N LYS A 612 27.00 70.69 -22.86
CA LYS A 612 26.08 70.50 -21.71
C LYS A 612 24.65 70.22 -22.17
N VAL A 613 24.18 70.92 -23.21
CA VAL A 613 22.86 70.66 -23.81
C VAL A 613 22.79 69.25 -24.41
N ALA A 614 23.86 68.80 -25.09
CA ALA A 614 23.95 67.46 -25.65
C ALA A 614 23.98 66.37 -24.55
N GLU A 615 24.68 66.61 -23.45
CA GLU A 615 24.75 65.70 -22.29
C GLU A 615 23.40 65.57 -21.57
N GLU A 616 22.71 66.68 -21.31
CA GLU A 616 21.40 66.68 -20.66
C GLU A 616 20.29 66.07 -21.55
N LYS A 617 20.39 66.25 -22.87
CA LYS A 617 19.50 65.61 -23.84
C LYS A 617 19.78 64.11 -23.97
N GLY A 618 21.07 63.74 -24.05
CA GLY A 618 21.61 62.38 -24.13
C GLY A 618 21.00 61.51 -25.23
N SER A 619 21.15 60.18 -25.08
CA SER A 619 20.65 59.17 -26.01
C SER A 619 19.53 58.32 -25.40
N LYS A 620 18.87 57.47 -26.21
CA LYS A 620 17.81 56.57 -25.71
C LYS A 620 18.36 55.48 -24.78
N GLU A 621 19.65 55.25 -24.84
CA GLU A 621 20.40 54.22 -24.13
C GLU A 621 20.94 54.69 -22.77
N ASP A 622 21.02 56.00 -22.52
CA ASP A 622 21.43 56.58 -21.23
C ASP A 622 20.22 56.70 -20.27
N PRO A 623 20.15 55.90 -19.17
CA PRO A 623 19.01 55.88 -18.26
C PRO A 623 18.72 57.19 -17.53
N SER A 624 19.69 58.10 -17.49
CA SER A 624 19.63 59.36 -16.74
C SER A 624 19.32 60.58 -17.63
N SER A 625 19.48 60.42 -18.95
CA SER A 625 19.24 61.46 -19.95
C SER A 625 17.75 61.71 -20.21
N LEU A 626 17.40 62.83 -20.82
CA LEU A 626 16.03 63.12 -21.20
C LEU A 626 15.47 62.08 -22.19
N GLU A 627 16.23 61.72 -23.22
CA GLU A 627 15.79 60.75 -24.24
C GLU A 627 15.68 59.32 -23.66
N GLY A 628 16.58 58.91 -22.77
CA GLY A 628 16.48 57.60 -22.11
C GLY A 628 15.34 57.52 -21.08
N LEU A 629 15.03 58.60 -20.36
CA LEU A 629 13.86 58.66 -19.49
C LEU A 629 12.55 58.60 -20.29
N LYS A 630 12.49 59.23 -21.48
CA LYS A 630 11.35 59.10 -22.41
C LYS A 630 11.23 57.69 -22.95
N ALA A 631 12.33 57.05 -23.36
CA ALA A 631 12.35 55.67 -23.83
C ALA A 631 11.87 54.69 -22.74
N ARG A 632 12.27 54.91 -21.49
CA ARG A 632 11.79 54.13 -20.34
C ARG A 632 10.29 54.31 -20.09
N LEU A 633 9.76 55.53 -20.27
CA LEU A 633 8.32 55.79 -20.16
C LEU A 633 7.53 55.09 -21.28
N GLU A 634 8.08 55.04 -22.49
CA GLU A 634 7.51 54.32 -23.63
C GLU A 634 7.48 52.80 -23.39
N GLN A 635 8.58 52.24 -22.87
CA GLN A 635 8.64 50.83 -22.45
C GLN A 635 7.57 50.48 -21.41
N LEU A 636 7.39 51.35 -20.41
CA LEU A 636 6.35 51.21 -19.38
C LEU A 636 4.93 51.21 -19.96
N ASN A 637 4.66 52.05 -20.96
CA ASN A 637 3.35 52.11 -21.61
C ASN A 637 3.08 50.89 -22.52
N ASN A 638 4.14 50.19 -22.96
CA ASN A 638 4.05 48.98 -23.79
C ASN A 638 4.02 47.67 -22.96
N LEU A 639 4.04 47.74 -21.64
CA LEU A 639 3.83 46.56 -20.81
C LEU A 639 2.40 46.02 -21.00
N PRO A 640 2.20 44.68 -21.06
CA PRO A 640 0.88 44.08 -21.20
C PRO A 640 -0.03 44.49 -20.03
N GLN A 641 -1.27 44.88 -20.35
CA GLN A 641 -2.31 45.25 -19.38
C GLN A 641 -2.90 44.05 -18.66
#